data_AF-A0A3S9CG61-F1
#
_entry.id   AF-A0A3S9CG61-F1
#
_cell.length_a   1.000
_cell.length_b   1.000
_cell.length_c   1.000
_cell.angle_alpha   90.00
_cell.angle_beta   90.00
_cell.angle_gamma   90.00
#
_symmetry.space_group_name_H-M   'P 1'
#
loop_
_entity.id
_entity.type
_entity.pdbx_description
1 polymer ?
#
loop_
_entity_poly.entity_id
_entity_poly.type
_entity_poly.pdbx_seq_one_letter_code
_entity_poly.pdbx_strand_id
1 'polypeptide(L)'
;MSWWYPKTSRADELTRRLQRLEEAFSDGLDAAFDRLAHLSERLAQALGRSDFPSSQIGRWIWVASQYRLHAETEPRVAALAASALVFLEEALDRRSLDDDHRRELNWILETVVGRLAAQVGPAHLKGCLSSEELRHIDERISSYDDSEIFDFDSVVLAVRRQLAILEKFGGLGDWASLSTKTDALLTAARRPGTENAPARAALRYLAERHDVVTDDAGVLGLIDDIYVLEWAYAAVEHQTMCLPILEAMSGRWPFVATLGLGARGAQLDRFGRYVVCAALKTLATPGGGALVLRETGPYPVIAAVAAAVEAVRAQAHAFEEEMELWRPGCPVTIGDGTVTFHARWGGPIKGTARPRYRLHVADAGSISVGEEVLPYLARAPREWKRLTNGTHILTWLKDRNVDGLIGLTGEGRRRPSRYEAVLLLTPRTKLDSYLPALRLQGVTPAALLGAYWIDNQGHSHALPGSATDRPLLYACGDIGAATDLLFDPPECIDGWRVLVDGAALGRTLHAALAASGRLKNSRLCVLAHLHERERVSALVDQGLEDLWYLEDQDVEVPPVTHPGKSTESDPLARFFARRSAHWPAAYSIRVSENSFLDAVADCLGRGNARQSGDLALDALDLTVAAFLRRATAQPLPDENDRRALEALAAAIVSQASMLAVYEPHAAEVRALFSGFASDASGGDRRNALLDLAASFGADEAVAVVCRSSVTADRCRAAAEATDALRRFEWMTIEALRASAPYDRVVVPGWLGRQVMRELSNVGFGARTDMLLLPYERRWYDRTISAGRRWEQRLERSTAQLLKRIVDDGLGAAEHRWHEQASLRVELQAANDVEPIDDTPDTAQAETRAIEGIRRVLPSAACRNETAKAQLVLFTDPGAFALLPPAGHVIVLPEGHDTPTADGDETRLLTSVAALVPGMLTALPLETDRDLVDAWADRMLADGGALRARADLWKVALKRHFAATRESYARFAGRMGKAGERRDALTIRSWANDTRSIAPRSYRRVLPLIADLTNDTELRAGLGDAVTAIDGVYRARAEASDAIVREIFSGTFDLSQPTIAFEVEGRRVVYALARVERLGGIQEVPSELVGRRLHLADLATHDGAVA
;
A
#
# COMPACT_ATOMS: atom_id res chain seq x y z
N MET A 1 5.81 -29.04 -3.30
CA MET A 1 5.85 -28.86 -4.77
C MET A 1 4.79 -29.61 -5.57
N SER A 2 3.96 -30.50 -5.00
CA SER A 2 3.15 -31.48 -5.77
C SER A 2 1.84 -30.98 -6.41
N TRP A 3 1.54 -29.68 -6.40
CA TRP A 3 0.19 -29.20 -6.76
C TRP A 3 0.09 -28.54 -8.16
N TRP A 4 1.19 -28.02 -8.73
CA TRP A 4 1.16 -27.24 -9.99
C TRP A 4 1.95 -27.84 -11.14
N TYR A 5 2.98 -28.62 -10.84
CA TYR A 5 3.75 -29.41 -11.80
C TYR A 5 3.61 -30.90 -11.50
N PRO A 6 3.82 -31.77 -12.50
CA PRO A 6 3.80 -33.19 -12.27
C PRO A 6 4.95 -33.58 -11.32
N LYS A 7 4.85 -34.78 -10.74
CA LYS A 7 5.93 -35.33 -9.91
C LYS A 7 7.25 -35.29 -10.69
N THR A 8 8.37 -35.12 -9.99
CA THR A 8 9.70 -34.95 -10.58
C THR A 8 10.04 -35.99 -11.64
N SER A 9 9.75 -37.27 -11.39
CA SER A 9 9.98 -38.36 -12.33
C SER A 9 9.23 -38.18 -13.67
N ARG A 10 8.05 -37.58 -13.61
CA ARG A 10 7.20 -37.31 -14.77
C ARG A 10 7.63 -36.03 -15.49
N ALA A 11 8.03 -34.99 -14.76
CA ALA A 11 8.62 -33.79 -15.37
C ALA A 11 9.88 -34.13 -16.21
N ASP A 12 10.75 -35.01 -15.73
CA ASP A 12 11.93 -35.48 -16.48
C ASP A 12 11.59 -36.27 -17.74
N GLU A 13 10.52 -37.06 -17.66
CA GLU A 13 10.01 -37.78 -18.83
C GLU A 13 9.50 -36.82 -19.89
N LEU A 14 8.72 -35.81 -19.48
CA LEU A 14 8.19 -34.76 -20.35
C LEU A 14 9.33 -33.95 -20.99
N THR A 15 10.32 -33.53 -20.21
CA THR A 15 11.47 -32.76 -20.72
C THR A 15 12.31 -33.56 -21.74
N ARG A 16 12.54 -34.86 -21.48
CA ARG A 16 13.22 -35.75 -22.45
C ARG A 16 12.38 -36.00 -23.69
N ARG A 17 11.05 -36.04 -23.55
CA ARG A 17 10.14 -36.19 -24.68
C ARG A 17 10.13 -34.92 -25.54
N LEU A 18 10.06 -33.74 -24.92
CA LEU A 18 10.15 -32.44 -25.59
C LEU A 18 11.44 -32.33 -26.41
N GLN A 19 12.59 -32.70 -25.84
CA GLN A 19 13.89 -32.71 -26.56
C GLN A 19 13.89 -33.65 -27.76
N ARG A 20 13.34 -34.87 -27.62
CA ARG A 20 13.26 -35.81 -28.75
C ARG A 20 12.37 -35.28 -29.88
N LEU A 21 11.27 -34.60 -29.54
CA LEU A 21 10.40 -33.97 -30.52
C LEU A 21 11.09 -32.78 -31.19
N GLU A 22 11.79 -31.95 -30.43
CA GLU A 22 12.60 -30.83 -30.94
C GLU A 22 13.68 -31.31 -31.92
N GLU A 23 14.41 -32.38 -31.58
CA GLU A 23 15.39 -33.01 -32.48
C GLU A 23 14.72 -33.54 -33.75
N ALA A 24 13.59 -34.25 -33.63
CA ALA A 24 12.86 -34.79 -34.77
C ALA A 24 12.33 -33.69 -35.72
N PHE A 25 11.86 -32.57 -35.19
CA PHE A 25 11.40 -31.44 -36.00
C PHE A 25 12.56 -30.61 -36.58
N SER A 26 13.75 -30.69 -35.99
CA SER A 26 14.94 -30.01 -36.54
C SER A 26 15.45 -30.66 -37.84
N ASP A 27 15.12 -31.93 -38.07
CA ASP A 27 15.54 -32.70 -39.26
C ASP A 27 14.63 -32.51 -40.49
N GLY A 28 13.52 -31.77 -40.37
CA GLY A 28 12.66 -31.37 -41.49
C GLY A 28 11.22 -31.03 -41.09
N LEU A 29 10.76 -29.82 -41.44
CA LEU A 29 9.37 -29.36 -41.29
C LEU A 29 8.74 -29.22 -42.69
N ASP A 30 8.12 -30.29 -43.21
CA ASP A 30 7.43 -30.22 -44.51
C ASP A 30 6.05 -29.53 -44.40
N ALA A 31 5.78 -28.63 -45.36
CA ALA A 31 4.55 -27.88 -45.64
C ALA A 31 3.87 -27.14 -44.46
N ALA A 32 4.28 -25.89 -44.23
CA ALA A 32 3.81 -25.04 -43.13
C ALA A 32 2.31 -24.67 -43.16
N PHE A 33 1.70 -24.54 -44.34
CA PHE A 33 0.37 -23.91 -44.48
C PHE A 33 -0.80 -24.78 -43.97
N ASP A 34 -0.83 -26.08 -44.31
CA ASP A 34 -1.89 -27.01 -43.83
C ASP A 34 -1.82 -27.22 -42.31
N ARG A 35 -0.62 -27.14 -41.73
CA ARG A 35 -0.42 -27.21 -40.28
C ARG A 35 -0.95 -25.98 -39.56
N LEU A 36 -0.81 -24.78 -40.12
CA LEU A 36 -1.28 -23.55 -39.46
C LEU A 36 -2.81 -23.53 -39.33
N ALA A 37 -3.54 -23.94 -40.37
CA ALA A 37 -4.99 -24.08 -40.31
C ALA A 37 -5.42 -25.10 -39.23
N HIS A 38 -4.74 -26.25 -39.15
CA HIS A 38 -5.00 -27.24 -38.10
C HIS A 38 -4.71 -26.71 -36.70
N LEU A 39 -3.54 -26.09 -36.48
CA LEU A 39 -3.15 -25.52 -35.19
C LEU A 39 -4.13 -24.44 -34.73
N SER A 40 -4.61 -23.62 -35.66
CA SER A 40 -5.61 -22.60 -35.41
C SER A 40 -6.95 -23.19 -34.97
N GLU A 41 -7.41 -24.27 -35.63
CA GLU A 41 -8.59 -25.03 -35.21
C GLU A 41 -8.41 -25.65 -33.82
N ARG A 42 -7.23 -26.19 -33.52
CA ARG A 42 -6.90 -26.76 -32.20
C ARG A 42 -6.88 -25.70 -31.11
N LEU A 43 -6.31 -24.53 -31.38
CA LEU A 43 -6.36 -23.40 -30.47
C LEU A 43 -7.82 -23.02 -30.21
N ALA A 44 -8.63 -22.84 -31.26
CA ALA A 44 -10.07 -22.56 -31.13
C ALA A 44 -10.82 -23.64 -30.33
N GLN A 45 -10.46 -24.92 -30.48
CA GLN A 45 -10.99 -26.02 -29.68
C GLN A 45 -10.60 -25.87 -28.19
N ALA A 46 -9.36 -25.48 -27.88
CA ALA A 46 -8.93 -25.19 -26.51
C ALA A 46 -9.74 -24.04 -25.90
N LEU A 47 -10.09 -23.03 -26.69
CA LEU A 47 -10.94 -21.89 -26.25
C LEU A 47 -12.33 -22.34 -25.84
N GLY A 48 -12.92 -23.28 -26.58
CA GLY A 48 -14.29 -23.76 -26.34
C GLY A 48 -14.43 -24.74 -25.17
N ARG A 49 -13.32 -25.16 -24.54
CA ARG A 49 -13.30 -26.18 -23.49
C ARG A 49 -13.32 -25.56 -22.09
N SER A 50 -14.38 -25.83 -21.33
CA SER A 50 -14.51 -25.34 -19.94
C SER A 50 -13.47 -25.93 -18.97
N ASP A 51 -12.87 -27.07 -19.31
CA ASP A 51 -11.85 -27.75 -18.51
C ASP A 51 -10.41 -27.33 -18.86
N PHE A 52 -10.22 -26.57 -19.93
CA PHE A 52 -8.91 -26.05 -20.35
C PHE A 52 -8.56 -24.77 -19.56
N PRO A 53 -7.31 -24.59 -19.09
CA PRO A 53 -6.93 -23.40 -18.32
C PRO A 53 -6.91 -22.15 -19.20
N SER A 54 -7.87 -21.24 -19.01
CA SER A 54 -8.01 -20.03 -19.83
C SER A 54 -6.77 -19.11 -19.77
N SER A 55 -6.05 -19.12 -18.65
CA SER A 55 -4.80 -18.37 -18.44
C SER A 55 -3.63 -18.82 -19.33
N GLN A 56 -3.69 -20.02 -19.92
CA GLN A 56 -2.61 -20.54 -20.77
C GLN A 56 -2.77 -20.12 -22.23
N ILE A 57 -3.98 -19.75 -22.66
CA ILE A 57 -4.36 -19.59 -24.06
C ILE A 57 -3.49 -18.55 -24.77
N GLY A 58 -3.32 -17.35 -24.19
CA GLY A 58 -2.50 -16.31 -24.81
C GLY A 58 -1.04 -16.74 -25.03
N ARG A 59 -0.49 -17.55 -24.13
CA ARG A 59 0.87 -18.11 -24.27
C ARG A 59 0.92 -19.20 -25.34
N TRP A 60 -0.11 -20.03 -25.46
CA TRP A 60 -0.22 -21.01 -26.54
C TRP A 60 -0.38 -20.34 -27.91
N ILE A 61 -1.15 -19.26 -28.01
CA ILE A 61 -1.23 -18.41 -29.21
C ILE A 61 0.16 -17.88 -29.55
N TRP A 62 0.87 -17.29 -28.58
CA TRP A 62 2.23 -16.78 -28.80
C TRP A 62 3.21 -17.88 -29.26
N VAL A 63 3.17 -19.08 -28.66
CA VAL A 63 3.99 -20.22 -29.10
C VAL A 63 3.65 -20.63 -30.54
N ALA A 64 2.37 -20.70 -30.89
CA ALA A 64 1.93 -21.01 -32.25
C ALA A 64 2.34 -19.91 -33.25
N SER A 65 2.32 -18.64 -32.86
CA SER A 65 2.86 -17.55 -33.66
C SER A 65 4.36 -17.67 -33.87
N GLN A 66 5.14 -18.14 -32.88
CA GLN A 66 6.57 -18.38 -33.09
C GLN A 66 6.82 -19.49 -34.12
N TYR A 67 5.99 -20.53 -34.13
CA TYR A 67 6.05 -21.53 -35.19
C TYR A 67 5.76 -20.90 -36.57
N ARG A 68 4.70 -20.09 -36.68
CA ARG A 68 4.33 -19.38 -37.92
C ARG A 68 5.44 -18.49 -38.45
N LEU A 69 6.06 -17.69 -37.58
CA LEU A 69 7.08 -16.71 -37.94
C LEU A 69 8.43 -17.34 -38.31
N HIS A 70 8.79 -18.45 -37.65
CA HIS A 70 10.14 -19.01 -37.72
C HIS A 70 10.24 -20.31 -38.51
N ALA A 71 9.13 -20.89 -38.99
CA ALA A 71 9.12 -22.14 -39.75
C ALA A 71 10.09 -22.12 -40.95
N GLU A 72 10.22 -20.98 -41.63
CA GLU A 72 11.08 -20.83 -42.82
C GLU A 72 12.43 -20.16 -42.51
N THR A 73 12.50 -19.36 -41.45
CA THR A 73 13.66 -18.49 -41.17
C THR A 73 14.59 -19.02 -40.08
N GLU A 74 14.04 -19.63 -39.03
CA GLU A 74 14.80 -20.16 -37.88
C GLU A 74 14.29 -21.54 -37.45
N PRO A 75 14.79 -22.62 -38.08
CA PRO A 75 14.28 -23.98 -37.87
C PRO A 75 14.33 -24.46 -36.41
N ARG A 76 15.28 -23.95 -35.60
CA ARG A 76 15.40 -24.30 -34.18
C ARG A 76 14.28 -23.72 -33.33
N VAL A 77 13.92 -22.46 -33.57
CA VAL A 77 12.80 -21.80 -32.88
C VAL A 77 11.49 -22.48 -33.26
N ALA A 78 11.30 -22.74 -34.55
CA ALA A 78 10.14 -23.46 -35.06
C ALA A 78 10.04 -24.89 -34.51
N ALA A 79 11.14 -25.65 -34.45
CA ALA A 79 11.16 -27.00 -33.91
C ALA A 79 10.78 -27.03 -32.42
N LEU A 80 11.27 -26.07 -31.63
CA LEU A 80 10.90 -25.93 -30.23
C LEU A 80 9.41 -25.58 -30.06
N ALA A 81 8.90 -24.63 -30.84
CA ALA A 81 7.47 -24.29 -30.81
C ALA A 81 6.58 -25.48 -31.24
N ALA A 82 6.92 -26.14 -32.35
CA ALA A 82 6.23 -27.33 -32.85
C ALA A 82 6.21 -28.46 -31.82
N SER A 83 7.32 -28.69 -31.13
CA SER A 83 7.43 -29.73 -30.09
C SER A 83 6.44 -29.51 -28.95
N ALA A 84 6.17 -28.25 -28.59
CA ALA A 84 5.21 -27.89 -27.55
C ALA A 84 3.76 -28.07 -28.00
N LEU A 85 3.47 -27.72 -29.25
CA LEU A 85 2.12 -27.80 -29.83
C LEU A 85 1.62 -29.24 -29.93
N VAL A 86 2.52 -30.22 -30.09
CA VAL A 86 2.17 -31.66 -30.00
C VAL A 86 1.56 -32.00 -28.63
N PHE A 87 2.07 -31.43 -27.53
CA PHE A 87 1.49 -31.67 -26.20
C PHE A 87 0.12 -31.02 -26.05
N LEU A 88 -0.09 -29.86 -26.67
CA LEU A 88 -1.40 -29.21 -26.71
C LEU A 88 -2.41 -30.08 -27.46
N GLU A 89 -2.07 -30.57 -28.65
CA GLU A 89 -2.92 -31.47 -29.44
C GLU A 89 -3.31 -32.73 -28.67
N GLU A 90 -2.32 -33.40 -28.07
CA GLU A 90 -2.54 -34.61 -27.26
C GLU A 90 -3.42 -34.38 -26.03
N ALA A 91 -3.38 -33.16 -25.48
CA ALA A 91 -4.26 -32.79 -24.38
C ALA A 91 -5.70 -32.56 -24.88
N LEU A 92 -5.87 -31.92 -26.03
CA LEU A 92 -7.18 -31.64 -26.62
C LEU A 92 -7.89 -32.87 -27.17
N ASP A 93 -7.15 -33.90 -27.60
CA ASP A 93 -7.72 -35.19 -28.04
C ASP A 93 -8.33 -36.01 -26.89
N ARG A 94 -8.08 -35.62 -25.63
CA ARG A 94 -8.64 -36.30 -24.46
C ARG A 94 -10.07 -35.82 -24.20
N ARG A 95 -10.92 -36.74 -23.72
CA ARG A 95 -12.31 -36.42 -23.34
C ARG A 95 -12.41 -35.37 -22.22
N SER A 96 -11.47 -35.37 -21.26
CA SER A 96 -11.40 -34.39 -20.18
C SER A 96 -9.97 -34.21 -19.67
N LEU A 97 -9.62 -32.99 -19.26
CA LEU A 97 -8.36 -32.68 -18.60
C LEU A 97 -8.52 -32.71 -17.08
N ASP A 98 -7.92 -33.72 -16.44
CA ASP A 98 -7.76 -33.73 -14.99
C ASP A 98 -6.58 -32.83 -14.54
N ASP A 99 -6.41 -32.72 -13.22
CA ASP A 99 -5.36 -31.88 -12.63
C ASP A 99 -3.95 -32.33 -13.00
N ASP A 100 -3.70 -33.62 -13.19
CA ASP A 100 -2.37 -34.09 -13.58
C ASP A 100 -2.04 -33.65 -15.01
N HIS A 101 -2.98 -33.75 -15.95
CA HIS A 101 -2.78 -33.24 -17.31
C HIS A 101 -2.56 -31.72 -17.35
N ARG A 102 -3.30 -30.96 -16.52
CA ARG A 102 -3.09 -29.51 -16.40
C ARG A 102 -1.69 -29.18 -15.90
N ARG A 103 -1.18 -29.94 -14.92
CA ARG A 103 0.18 -29.80 -14.42
C ARG A 103 1.22 -30.10 -15.50
N GLU A 104 1.01 -31.13 -16.31
CA GLU A 104 1.90 -31.46 -17.44
C GLU A 104 1.94 -30.31 -18.46
N LEU A 105 0.78 -29.77 -18.84
CA LEU A 105 0.69 -28.62 -19.75
C LEU A 105 1.37 -27.38 -19.18
N ASN A 106 1.19 -27.09 -17.88
CA ASN A 106 1.88 -25.99 -17.20
C ASN A 106 3.41 -26.12 -17.33
N TRP A 107 3.94 -27.31 -17.05
CA TRP A 107 5.38 -27.58 -17.14
C TRP A 107 5.91 -27.37 -18.55
N ILE A 108 5.24 -27.94 -19.55
CA ILE A 108 5.64 -27.82 -20.96
C ILE A 108 5.61 -26.37 -21.41
N LEU A 109 4.48 -25.68 -21.17
CA LEU A 109 4.27 -24.31 -21.61
C LEU A 109 5.30 -23.36 -21.00
N GLU A 110 5.57 -23.47 -19.71
CA GLU A 110 6.56 -22.62 -19.07
C GLU A 110 8.00 -22.90 -19.51
N THR A 111 8.35 -24.19 -19.64
CA THR A 111 9.67 -24.58 -20.15
C THR A 111 9.91 -24.04 -21.55
N VAL A 112 8.92 -24.18 -22.44
CA VAL A 112 9.02 -23.75 -23.84
C VAL A 112 9.01 -22.23 -23.94
N VAL A 113 8.10 -21.55 -23.23
CA VAL A 113 8.06 -20.08 -23.24
C VAL A 113 9.35 -19.48 -22.69
N GLY A 114 9.93 -20.04 -21.61
CA GLY A 114 11.22 -19.57 -21.09
C GLY A 114 12.34 -19.73 -22.11
N ARG A 115 12.41 -20.87 -22.81
CA ARG A 115 13.43 -21.16 -23.82
C ARG A 115 13.26 -20.34 -25.11
N LEU A 116 12.02 -20.14 -25.56
CA LEU A 116 11.70 -19.30 -26.71
C LEU A 116 11.97 -17.83 -26.37
N ALA A 117 11.55 -17.35 -25.20
CA ALA A 117 11.69 -15.95 -24.85
C ALA A 117 13.15 -15.48 -24.72
N ALA A 118 14.05 -16.40 -24.37
CA ALA A 118 15.50 -16.16 -24.40
C ALA A 118 16.07 -15.96 -25.83
N GLN A 119 15.36 -16.42 -26.87
CA GLN A 119 15.79 -16.33 -28.27
C GLN A 119 15.08 -15.20 -29.02
N VAL A 120 13.75 -15.09 -28.87
CA VAL A 120 12.91 -14.19 -29.67
C VAL A 120 12.27 -13.04 -28.87
N GLY A 121 12.52 -12.97 -27.55
CA GLY A 121 11.96 -11.96 -26.66
C GLY A 121 10.66 -12.39 -25.96
N PRO A 122 10.08 -11.53 -25.10
CA PRO A 122 9.00 -11.92 -24.19
C PRO A 122 7.69 -12.31 -24.90
N ALA A 123 6.86 -13.12 -24.23
CA ALA A 123 5.56 -13.54 -24.74
C ALA A 123 4.48 -12.46 -24.54
N HIS A 124 4.24 -11.66 -25.58
CA HIS A 124 3.23 -10.59 -25.63
C HIS A 124 2.58 -10.53 -27.03
N LEU A 125 1.48 -9.79 -27.19
CA LEU A 125 0.73 -9.71 -28.46
C LEU A 125 1.62 -9.22 -29.61
N LYS A 126 2.40 -8.16 -29.40
CA LYS A 126 3.38 -7.67 -30.40
C LYS A 126 4.41 -8.73 -30.77
N GLY A 127 4.84 -9.55 -29.81
CA GLY A 127 5.72 -10.71 -30.06
C GLY A 127 5.09 -11.82 -30.91
N CYS A 128 3.80 -11.72 -31.28
CA CYS A 128 3.14 -12.62 -32.22
C CYS A 128 3.26 -12.16 -33.69
N LEU A 129 3.77 -10.94 -33.92
CA LEU A 129 3.97 -10.31 -35.22
C LEU A 129 5.46 -10.05 -35.47
N SER A 130 5.92 -10.22 -36.70
CA SER A 130 7.30 -9.86 -37.06
C SER A 130 7.46 -8.36 -37.23
N SER A 131 8.70 -7.86 -37.18
CA SER A 131 9.00 -6.45 -37.46
C SER A 131 8.56 -6.01 -38.87
N GLU A 132 8.57 -6.93 -39.83
CA GLU A 132 8.13 -6.66 -41.20
C GLU A 132 6.60 -6.59 -41.30
N GLU A 133 5.90 -7.49 -40.61
CA GLU A 133 4.43 -7.41 -40.49
C GLU A 133 3.99 -6.11 -39.82
N LEU A 134 4.64 -5.72 -38.71
CA LEU A 134 4.36 -4.46 -38.04
C LEU A 134 4.59 -3.24 -38.95
N ARG A 135 5.69 -3.24 -39.73
CA ARG A 135 5.95 -2.19 -40.73
C ARG A 135 4.84 -2.13 -41.78
N HIS A 136 4.40 -3.28 -42.30
CA HIS A 136 3.31 -3.33 -43.27
C HIS A 136 1.97 -2.89 -42.67
N ILE A 137 1.68 -3.22 -41.41
CA ILE A 137 0.49 -2.74 -40.70
C ILE A 137 0.50 -1.20 -40.65
N ASP A 138 1.62 -0.62 -40.23
CA ASP A 138 1.79 0.84 -40.13
C ASP A 138 1.62 1.54 -41.48
N GLU A 139 2.22 0.99 -42.55
CA GLU A 139 2.08 1.52 -43.92
C GLU A 139 0.63 1.50 -44.38
N ARG A 140 -0.09 0.41 -44.09
CA ARG A 140 -1.49 0.22 -44.47
C ARG A 140 -2.42 1.17 -43.71
N ILE A 141 -2.25 1.28 -42.40
CA ILE A 141 -3.00 2.24 -41.57
C ILE A 141 -2.78 3.68 -42.06
N SER A 142 -1.53 4.03 -42.35
CA SER A 142 -1.17 5.38 -42.82
C SER A 142 -1.80 5.70 -44.18
N SER A 143 -1.97 4.70 -45.05
CA SER A 143 -2.66 4.87 -46.34
C SER A 143 -4.16 5.20 -46.20
N TYR A 144 -4.78 4.86 -45.07
CA TYR A 144 -6.19 5.16 -44.81
C TYR A 144 -6.44 6.56 -44.27
N ASP A 145 -5.42 7.22 -43.71
CA ASP A 145 -5.53 8.62 -43.25
C ASP A 145 -5.70 9.60 -44.41
N ASP A 146 -5.19 9.27 -45.60
CA ASP A 146 -5.22 10.14 -46.79
C ASP A 146 -6.52 10.07 -47.62
N SER A 147 -7.47 9.18 -47.28
CA SER A 147 -8.68 8.99 -48.10
C SER A 147 -9.89 9.81 -47.60
N GLU A 148 -10.41 10.71 -48.44
CA GLU A 148 -11.43 11.72 -48.08
C GLU A 148 -12.85 11.18 -47.80
N ILE A 149 -13.19 9.92 -48.11
CA ILE A 149 -14.57 9.39 -47.95
C ILE A 149 -14.58 8.10 -47.12
N PHE A 150 -15.15 8.18 -45.91
CA PHE A 150 -15.42 7.01 -45.04
C PHE A 150 -16.88 6.61 -45.16
N ASP A 151 -17.14 5.52 -45.89
CA ASP A 151 -18.47 4.91 -45.98
C ASP A 151 -18.74 4.03 -44.76
N PHE A 152 -19.34 4.63 -43.73
CA PHE A 152 -19.62 3.98 -42.45
C PHE A 152 -20.44 2.69 -42.62
N ASP A 153 -21.50 2.71 -43.44
CA ASP A 153 -22.43 1.58 -43.54
C ASP A 153 -21.81 0.38 -44.25
N SER A 154 -21.02 0.61 -45.30
CA SER A 154 -20.29 -0.44 -46.01
C SER A 154 -19.20 -1.08 -45.14
N VAL A 155 -18.43 -0.25 -44.42
CA VAL A 155 -17.37 -0.72 -43.52
C VAL A 155 -17.96 -1.52 -42.35
N VAL A 156 -19.04 -1.04 -41.72
CA VAL A 156 -19.69 -1.79 -40.63
C VAL A 156 -20.24 -3.13 -41.10
N LEU A 157 -20.80 -3.19 -42.31
CA LEU A 157 -21.29 -4.46 -42.85
C LEU A 157 -20.15 -5.47 -43.07
N ALA A 158 -18.98 -5.01 -43.51
CA ALA A 158 -17.78 -5.84 -43.67
C ALA A 158 -17.24 -6.31 -42.30
N VAL A 159 -17.05 -5.37 -41.37
CA VAL A 159 -16.51 -5.62 -40.01
C VAL A 159 -17.42 -6.54 -39.19
N ARG A 160 -18.75 -6.48 -39.35
CA ARG A 160 -19.70 -7.36 -38.64
C ARG A 160 -19.43 -8.86 -38.82
N ARG A 161 -18.86 -9.26 -39.96
CA ARG A 161 -18.51 -10.67 -40.20
C ARG A 161 -17.28 -11.09 -39.41
N GLN A 162 -16.25 -10.25 -39.35
CA GLN A 162 -15.06 -10.49 -38.52
C GLN A 162 -15.40 -10.37 -37.03
N LEU A 163 -16.27 -9.43 -36.64
CA LEU A 163 -16.77 -9.30 -35.27
C LEU A 163 -17.43 -10.56 -34.75
N ALA A 164 -18.25 -11.24 -35.56
CA ALA A 164 -18.86 -12.51 -35.15
C ALA A 164 -17.81 -13.64 -34.93
N ILE A 165 -16.60 -13.49 -35.49
CA ILE A 165 -15.46 -14.38 -35.27
C ILE A 165 -14.72 -13.94 -33.99
N LEU A 166 -14.41 -12.65 -33.85
CA LEU A 166 -13.76 -12.06 -32.66
C LEU A 166 -14.60 -12.22 -31.37
N GLU A 167 -15.93 -12.13 -31.45
CA GLU A 167 -16.86 -12.31 -30.33
C GLU A 167 -16.84 -13.74 -29.78
N LYS A 168 -16.56 -14.75 -30.63
CA LYS A 168 -16.33 -16.12 -30.15
C LYS A 168 -15.08 -16.23 -29.28
N PHE A 169 -14.19 -15.25 -29.38
CA PHE A 169 -12.94 -15.14 -28.61
C PHE A 169 -13.04 -14.15 -27.44
N GLY A 170 -14.12 -13.36 -27.34
CA GLY A 170 -14.37 -12.39 -26.25
C GLY A 170 -14.66 -13.00 -24.87
N GLY A 171 -14.61 -14.32 -24.72
CA GLY A 171 -14.77 -15.00 -23.42
C GLY A 171 -13.47 -15.17 -22.61
N LEU A 172 -12.34 -14.62 -23.08
CA LEU A 172 -11.00 -15.07 -22.71
C LEU A 172 -10.11 -13.94 -22.17
N GLY A 173 -9.71 -14.03 -20.90
CA GLY A 173 -8.58 -13.29 -20.32
C GLY A 173 -8.44 -11.83 -20.78
N ASP A 174 -7.25 -11.47 -21.29
CA ASP A 174 -6.88 -10.12 -21.75
C ASP A 174 -7.70 -9.63 -22.98
N TRP A 175 -8.54 -10.49 -23.59
CA TRP A 175 -9.27 -10.25 -24.86
C TRP A 175 -10.78 -10.14 -24.64
N ALA A 176 -11.24 -10.29 -23.39
CA ALA A 176 -12.66 -10.21 -23.06
C ALA A 176 -13.31 -8.85 -23.37
N SER A 177 -12.49 -7.79 -23.40
CA SER A 177 -12.93 -6.43 -23.71
C SER A 177 -13.06 -6.12 -25.21
N LEU A 178 -12.67 -7.03 -26.12
CA LEU A 178 -12.57 -6.71 -27.55
C LEU A 178 -13.91 -6.26 -28.16
N SER A 179 -15.02 -6.93 -27.84
CA SER A 179 -16.36 -6.54 -28.32
C SER A 179 -16.71 -5.11 -27.88
N THR A 180 -16.49 -4.78 -26.61
CA THR A 180 -16.73 -3.43 -26.08
C THR A 180 -15.83 -2.38 -26.73
N LYS A 181 -14.57 -2.72 -27.00
CA LYS A 181 -13.62 -1.83 -27.71
C LYS A 181 -14.07 -1.56 -29.14
N THR A 182 -14.52 -2.59 -29.86
CA THR A 182 -15.01 -2.39 -31.23
C THR A 182 -16.28 -1.55 -31.25
N ASP A 183 -17.21 -1.73 -30.31
CA ASP A 183 -18.41 -0.89 -30.22
C ASP A 183 -18.09 0.59 -29.96
N ALA A 184 -17.09 0.87 -29.12
CA ALA A 184 -16.60 2.22 -28.90
C ALA A 184 -15.94 2.81 -30.15
N LEU A 185 -15.11 2.04 -30.87
CA LEU A 185 -14.53 2.46 -32.16
C LEU A 185 -15.60 2.75 -33.21
N LEU A 186 -16.64 1.91 -33.29
CA LEU A 186 -17.81 2.15 -34.15
C LEU A 186 -18.53 3.45 -33.78
N THR A 187 -18.64 3.75 -32.50
CA THR A 187 -19.25 4.99 -32.00
C THR A 187 -18.40 6.21 -32.34
N ALA A 188 -17.08 6.12 -32.18
CA ALA A 188 -16.14 7.20 -32.50
C ALA A 188 -16.05 7.46 -34.00
N ALA A 189 -16.03 6.42 -34.84
CA ALA A 189 -15.95 6.55 -36.29
C ALA A 189 -17.14 7.30 -36.91
N ARG A 190 -18.29 7.37 -36.23
CA ARG A 190 -19.45 8.19 -36.64
C ARG A 190 -19.24 9.69 -36.43
N ARG A 191 -18.35 10.09 -35.54
CA ARG A 191 -18.12 11.50 -35.21
C ARG A 191 -17.15 12.11 -36.24
N PRO A 192 -17.49 13.27 -36.84
CA PRO A 192 -16.55 13.99 -37.71
C PRO A 192 -15.38 14.53 -36.88
N GLY A 193 -14.19 14.62 -37.48
CA GLY A 193 -12.98 15.15 -36.82
C GLY A 193 -11.73 14.31 -37.06
N THR A 194 -10.56 14.96 -36.98
CA THR A 194 -9.23 14.33 -37.12
C THR A 194 -8.90 13.44 -35.93
N GLU A 195 -9.40 13.75 -34.74
CA GLU A 195 -9.27 12.94 -33.51
C GLU A 195 -9.86 11.53 -33.64
N ASN A 196 -10.85 11.33 -34.52
CA ASN A 196 -11.50 10.05 -34.76
C ASN A 196 -10.94 9.31 -36.00
N ALA A 197 -9.87 9.83 -36.62
CA ALA A 197 -9.21 9.19 -37.78
C ALA A 197 -8.68 7.78 -37.47
N PRO A 198 -8.06 7.51 -36.30
CA PRO A 198 -7.58 6.16 -35.97
C PRO A 198 -8.70 5.11 -35.94
N ALA A 199 -9.90 5.47 -35.43
CA ALA A 199 -11.07 4.58 -35.47
C ALA A 199 -11.45 4.19 -36.90
N ARG A 200 -11.46 5.16 -37.81
CA ARG A 200 -11.81 4.92 -39.22
C ARG A 200 -10.75 4.09 -39.94
N ALA A 201 -9.48 4.34 -39.67
CA ALA A 201 -8.36 3.59 -40.22
C ALA A 201 -8.39 2.12 -39.76
N ALA A 202 -8.60 1.86 -38.46
CA ALA A 202 -8.72 0.48 -37.98
C ALA A 202 -9.96 -0.23 -38.51
N LEU A 203 -11.13 0.42 -38.55
CA LEU A 203 -12.31 -0.24 -39.10
C LEU A 203 -12.17 -0.55 -40.60
N ARG A 204 -11.42 0.27 -41.36
CA ARG A 204 -11.07 -0.07 -42.75
C ARG A 204 -10.10 -1.24 -42.82
N TYR A 205 -9.12 -1.30 -41.92
CA TYR A 205 -8.20 -2.43 -41.82
C TYR A 205 -8.98 -3.73 -41.59
N LEU A 206 -9.86 -3.78 -40.58
CA LEU A 206 -10.74 -4.93 -40.31
C LEU A 206 -11.77 -5.20 -41.43
N ALA A 207 -12.04 -4.25 -42.32
CA ALA A 207 -12.92 -4.53 -43.45
C ALA A 207 -12.20 -5.31 -44.56
N GLU A 208 -10.86 -5.34 -44.57
CA GLU A 208 -10.05 -6.02 -45.58
C GLU A 208 -9.78 -7.49 -45.21
N ARG A 209 -10.12 -8.40 -46.12
CA ARG A 209 -10.01 -9.85 -45.91
C ARG A 209 -8.61 -10.44 -46.14
N HIS A 210 -7.72 -9.63 -46.72
CA HIS A 210 -6.36 -9.98 -47.11
C HIS A 210 -5.43 -8.89 -46.60
N ASP A 211 -5.51 -8.66 -45.29
CA ASP A 211 -4.66 -7.80 -44.49
C ASP A 211 -3.23 -8.36 -44.40
N VAL A 212 -2.46 -7.99 -43.37
CA VAL A 212 -1.02 -8.33 -43.32
C VAL A 212 -0.82 -9.80 -42.96
N VAL A 213 -1.71 -10.37 -42.15
CA VAL A 213 -1.76 -11.78 -41.79
C VAL A 213 -3.09 -12.37 -42.24
N THR A 214 -3.10 -13.15 -43.30
CA THR A 214 -4.34 -13.67 -43.91
C THR A 214 -5.30 -14.32 -42.91
N ASP A 215 -6.52 -13.78 -42.84
CA ASP A 215 -7.69 -14.30 -42.10
C ASP A 215 -7.93 -15.82 -42.23
N ASP A 216 -7.58 -16.40 -43.39
CA ASP A 216 -7.76 -17.83 -43.67
C ASP A 216 -6.93 -18.75 -42.73
N ALA A 217 -5.97 -18.19 -41.98
CA ALA A 217 -5.22 -18.87 -40.92
C ALA A 217 -5.99 -18.97 -39.59
N GLY A 218 -7.26 -18.54 -39.52
CA GLY A 218 -8.13 -18.64 -38.33
C GLY A 218 -7.70 -17.72 -37.18
N VAL A 219 -7.66 -18.21 -35.93
CA VAL A 219 -7.23 -17.44 -34.74
C VAL A 219 -5.85 -16.80 -34.90
N LEU A 220 -4.92 -17.47 -35.59
CA LEU A 220 -3.58 -16.93 -35.86
C LEU A 220 -3.56 -15.89 -36.97
N GLY A 221 -4.59 -15.86 -37.82
CA GLY A 221 -4.81 -14.84 -38.85
C GLY A 221 -5.15 -13.51 -38.20
N LEU A 222 -6.11 -13.50 -37.28
CA LEU A 222 -6.68 -12.31 -36.64
C LEU A 222 -5.76 -11.57 -35.65
N ILE A 223 -4.47 -11.89 -35.58
CA ILE A 223 -3.55 -11.33 -34.58
C ILE A 223 -3.25 -9.86 -34.90
N ASP A 224 -3.07 -9.53 -36.18
CA ASP A 224 -2.91 -8.16 -36.66
C ASP A 224 -4.20 -7.36 -36.47
N ASP A 225 -5.38 -7.92 -36.77
CA ASP A 225 -6.67 -7.30 -36.47
C ASP A 225 -6.80 -6.89 -35.00
N ILE A 226 -6.47 -7.81 -34.08
CA ILE A 226 -6.53 -7.55 -32.64
C ILE A 226 -5.53 -6.47 -32.25
N TYR A 227 -4.32 -6.48 -32.83
CA TYR A 227 -3.31 -5.44 -32.61
C TYR A 227 -3.81 -4.06 -33.09
N VAL A 228 -4.41 -3.98 -34.28
CA VAL A 228 -4.94 -2.76 -34.87
C VAL A 228 -6.16 -2.23 -34.09
N LEU A 229 -7.05 -3.11 -33.62
CA LEU A 229 -8.16 -2.74 -32.74
C LEU A 229 -7.64 -2.13 -31.43
N GLU A 230 -6.68 -2.79 -30.79
CA GLU A 230 -6.08 -2.30 -29.54
C GLU A 230 -5.43 -0.93 -29.74
N TRP A 231 -4.69 -0.72 -30.85
CA TRP A 231 -4.05 0.54 -31.22
C TRP A 231 -5.02 1.68 -31.56
N ALA A 232 -6.06 1.41 -32.34
CA ALA A 232 -6.99 2.48 -32.71
C ALA A 232 -7.88 2.88 -31.54
N TYR A 233 -8.29 1.90 -30.75
CA TYR A 233 -9.10 2.14 -29.56
C TYR A 233 -8.33 3.01 -28.57
N ALA A 234 -7.08 2.65 -28.33
CA ALA A 234 -6.07 3.44 -27.66
C ALA A 234 -6.04 4.91 -28.12
N ALA A 235 -5.80 5.13 -29.41
CA ALA A 235 -5.67 6.48 -29.95
C ALA A 235 -6.95 7.33 -29.82
N VAL A 236 -8.13 6.71 -29.98
CA VAL A 236 -9.45 7.37 -29.99
C VAL A 236 -9.93 7.77 -28.61
N GLU A 237 -9.76 6.89 -27.62
CA GLU A 237 -10.22 7.16 -26.25
C GLU A 237 -9.21 7.99 -25.46
N HIS A 238 -8.09 8.37 -26.08
CA HIS A 238 -6.89 8.88 -25.41
C HIS A 238 -6.40 7.96 -24.27
N GLN A 239 -6.89 6.72 -24.27
CA GLN A 239 -6.51 5.64 -23.36
C GLN A 239 -5.21 5.05 -23.90
N THR A 240 -4.40 4.41 -23.06
CA THR A 240 -3.17 3.67 -23.45
C THR A 240 -1.91 4.47 -23.83
N MET A 241 -1.80 5.76 -23.49
CA MET A 241 -0.48 6.42 -23.56
C MET A 241 0.59 5.74 -22.67
N CYS A 242 0.16 4.92 -21.71
CA CYS A 242 1.05 4.17 -20.82
C CYS A 242 1.09 2.66 -21.12
N LEU A 243 0.30 2.13 -22.06
CA LEU A 243 0.34 0.70 -22.42
C LEU A 243 1.71 0.26 -22.94
N PRO A 244 2.42 1.02 -23.81
CA PRO A 244 3.78 0.67 -24.22
C PRO A 244 4.76 0.64 -23.05
N ILE A 245 4.56 1.54 -22.09
CA ILE A 245 5.38 1.61 -20.88
C ILE A 245 5.14 0.35 -20.05
N LEU A 246 3.88 -0.08 -19.91
CA LEU A 246 3.52 -1.35 -19.30
C LEU A 246 4.14 -2.54 -20.06
N GLU A 247 4.08 -2.57 -21.39
CA GLU A 247 4.67 -3.65 -22.19
C GLU A 247 6.19 -3.74 -22.02
N ALA A 248 6.88 -2.60 -22.08
CA ALA A 248 8.31 -2.51 -21.85
C ALA A 248 8.70 -2.94 -20.42
N MET A 249 7.93 -2.51 -19.41
CA MET A 249 8.12 -2.97 -18.03
C MET A 249 7.81 -4.46 -17.86
N SER A 250 6.79 -4.96 -18.55
CA SER A 250 6.42 -6.39 -18.54
C SER A 250 7.50 -7.24 -19.22
N GLY A 251 8.21 -6.70 -20.21
CA GLY A 251 9.41 -7.33 -20.78
C GLY A 251 10.55 -7.48 -19.75
N ARG A 252 10.72 -6.49 -18.86
CA ARG A 252 11.71 -6.55 -17.77
C ARG A 252 11.28 -7.52 -16.65
N TRP A 253 10.00 -7.50 -16.28
CA TRP A 253 9.42 -8.32 -15.21
C TRP A 253 8.29 -9.23 -15.72
N PRO A 254 8.61 -10.22 -16.59
CA PRO A 254 7.58 -11.06 -17.23
C PRO A 254 6.82 -11.93 -16.23
N PHE A 255 7.40 -12.19 -15.06
CA PHE A 255 6.75 -12.95 -14.00
C PHE A 255 5.52 -12.24 -13.41
N VAL A 256 5.41 -10.92 -13.53
CA VAL A 256 4.26 -10.15 -13.00
C VAL A 256 2.97 -10.58 -13.69
N ALA A 257 3.01 -10.83 -15.00
CA ALA A 257 1.85 -11.33 -15.75
C ALA A 257 1.43 -12.76 -15.32
N THR A 258 2.35 -13.51 -14.70
CA THR A 258 2.10 -14.89 -14.25
C THR A 258 1.71 -15.00 -12.77
N LEU A 259 1.60 -13.88 -12.05
CA LEU A 259 1.17 -13.86 -10.65
C LEU A 259 -0.31 -14.29 -10.55
N GLY A 260 -0.56 -15.44 -9.94
CA GLY A 260 -1.91 -15.97 -9.73
C GLY A 260 -2.62 -15.36 -8.51
N LEU A 261 -3.86 -14.93 -8.72
CA LEU A 261 -4.79 -14.38 -7.74
C LEU A 261 -5.89 -15.39 -7.40
N GLY A 262 -6.18 -15.51 -6.10
CA GLY A 262 -7.27 -16.33 -5.57
C GLY A 262 -7.04 -17.84 -5.70
N ALA A 263 -8.03 -18.61 -5.25
CA ALA A 263 -7.99 -20.08 -5.32
C ALA A 263 -8.02 -20.63 -6.76
N ARG A 264 -8.49 -19.82 -7.73
CA ARG A 264 -8.57 -20.18 -9.15
C ARG A 264 -7.35 -19.74 -9.98
N GLY A 265 -6.40 -19.00 -9.39
CA GLY A 265 -5.16 -18.58 -10.05
C GLY A 265 -5.38 -17.61 -11.22
N ALA A 266 -6.36 -16.70 -11.11
CA ALA A 266 -6.60 -15.67 -12.13
C ALA A 266 -5.36 -14.76 -12.25
N GLN A 267 -4.99 -14.37 -13.47
CA GLN A 267 -3.85 -13.46 -13.65
C GLN A 267 -4.22 -12.03 -13.23
N LEU A 268 -3.21 -11.23 -12.87
CA LEU A 268 -3.37 -9.78 -12.80
C LEU A 268 -3.82 -9.27 -14.17
N ASP A 269 -4.80 -8.39 -14.17
CA ASP A 269 -5.22 -7.61 -15.33
C ASP A 269 -4.18 -6.55 -15.70
N ARG A 270 -4.39 -5.79 -16.79
CA ARG A 270 -3.36 -4.86 -17.29
C ARG A 270 -3.08 -3.76 -16.27
N PHE A 271 -4.11 -3.23 -15.61
CA PHE A 271 -3.93 -2.23 -14.57
C PHE A 271 -3.18 -2.78 -13.35
N GLY A 272 -3.52 -3.97 -12.87
CA GLY A 272 -2.79 -4.61 -11.78
C GLY A 272 -1.32 -4.86 -12.11
N ARG A 273 -1.01 -5.28 -13.35
CA ARG A 273 0.37 -5.40 -13.84
C ARG A 273 1.07 -4.03 -13.84
N TYR A 274 0.39 -2.97 -14.27
CA TYR A 274 0.94 -1.60 -14.32
C TYR A 274 1.32 -1.07 -12.95
N VAL A 275 0.44 -1.21 -11.96
CA VAL A 275 0.72 -0.80 -10.57
C VAL A 275 1.93 -1.54 -10.00
N VAL A 276 2.00 -2.87 -10.19
CA VAL A 276 3.10 -3.69 -9.66
C VAL A 276 4.43 -3.36 -10.37
N CYS A 277 4.42 -3.22 -11.69
CA CYS A 277 5.59 -2.84 -12.47
C CYS A 277 6.11 -1.44 -12.10
N ALA A 278 5.22 -0.45 -11.91
CA ALA A 278 5.60 0.88 -11.46
C ALA A 278 6.25 0.84 -10.06
N ALA A 279 5.71 0.04 -9.14
CA ALA A 279 6.31 -0.15 -7.81
C ALA A 279 7.71 -0.78 -7.89
N LEU A 280 7.88 -1.80 -8.73
CA LEU A 280 9.20 -2.42 -8.98
C LEU A 280 10.19 -1.43 -9.60
N LYS A 281 9.74 -0.59 -10.53
CA LYS A 281 10.56 0.47 -11.14
C LYS A 281 11.03 1.48 -10.09
N THR A 282 10.14 1.95 -9.23
CA THR A 282 10.50 2.85 -8.11
C THR A 282 11.48 2.20 -7.14
N LEU A 283 11.37 0.89 -6.88
CA LEU A 283 12.27 0.17 -5.99
C LEU A 283 13.61 -0.24 -6.64
N ALA A 284 13.73 -0.15 -7.96
CA ALA A 284 14.93 -0.60 -8.68
C ALA A 284 16.14 0.33 -8.45
N THR A 285 15.89 1.61 -8.18
CA THR A 285 16.91 2.64 -7.95
C THR A 285 16.84 3.16 -6.50
N PRO A 286 17.99 3.48 -5.86
CA PRO A 286 17.98 4.18 -4.58
C PRO A 286 17.28 5.53 -4.75
N GLY A 287 16.37 5.85 -3.84
CA GLY A 287 15.47 6.99 -3.96
C GLY A 287 14.12 6.70 -3.32
N GLY A 288 13.35 7.77 -3.09
CA GLY A 288 11.97 7.69 -2.64
C GLY A 288 11.02 7.98 -3.80
N GLY A 289 10.03 7.11 -3.99
CA GLY A 289 8.93 7.32 -4.92
C GLY A 289 7.56 6.99 -4.31
N ALA A 290 6.50 7.49 -4.93
CA ALA A 290 5.13 7.33 -4.48
C ALA A 290 4.22 6.98 -5.66
N LEU A 291 3.33 6.02 -5.43
CA LEU A 291 2.27 5.63 -6.35
C LEU A 291 0.94 6.08 -5.74
N VAL A 292 0.21 6.93 -6.45
CA VAL A 292 -1.12 7.38 -6.06
C VAL A 292 -2.15 6.62 -6.89
N LEU A 293 -3.03 5.92 -6.18
CA LEU A 293 -4.10 5.10 -6.72
C LEU A 293 -5.44 5.58 -6.15
N ARG A 294 -6.55 5.41 -6.87
CA ARG A 294 -7.89 5.67 -6.32
C ARG A 294 -8.12 4.91 -5.01
N GLU A 295 -7.81 3.61 -5.02
CA GLU A 295 -7.76 2.72 -3.86
C GLU A 295 -6.51 1.82 -3.97
N THR A 296 -5.74 1.68 -2.88
CA THR A 296 -4.54 0.81 -2.89
C THR A 296 -4.86 -0.69 -2.82
N GLY A 297 -5.96 -1.07 -2.17
CA GLY A 297 -6.45 -2.45 -2.16
C GLY A 297 -5.37 -3.50 -1.86
N PRO A 298 -5.29 -4.62 -2.62
CA PRO A 298 -4.27 -5.65 -2.43
C PRO A 298 -2.88 -5.28 -2.98
N TYR A 299 -2.74 -4.17 -3.71
CA TYR A 299 -1.50 -3.87 -4.44
C TYR A 299 -0.25 -3.73 -3.56
N PRO A 300 -0.27 -3.14 -2.35
CA PRO A 300 0.92 -3.12 -1.49
C PRO A 300 1.44 -4.52 -1.17
N VAL A 301 0.53 -5.48 -0.94
CA VAL A 301 0.89 -6.87 -0.63
C VAL A 301 1.39 -7.59 -1.89
N ILE A 302 0.71 -7.41 -3.03
CA ILE A 302 1.13 -7.99 -4.32
C ILE A 302 2.51 -7.44 -4.75
N ALA A 303 2.71 -6.13 -4.65
CA ALA A 303 3.97 -5.47 -4.99
C ALA A 303 5.11 -5.90 -4.05
N ALA A 304 4.84 -6.10 -2.76
CA ALA A 304 5.84 -6.63 -1.83
C ALA A 304 6.27 -8.07 -2.18
N VAL A 305 5.31 -8.92 -2.56
CA VAL A 305 5.59 -10.27 -3.05
C VAL A 305 6.40 -10.23 -4.34
N ALA A 306 6.00 -9.40 -5.32
CA ALA A 306 6.73 -9.23 -6.57
C ALA A 306 8.16 -8.68 -6.34
N ALA A 307 8.32 -7.73 -5.42
CA ALA A 307 9.63 -7.17 -5.06
C ALA A 307 10.56 -8.21 -4.42
N ALA A 308 10.00 -9.15 -3.64
CA ALA A 308 10.76 -10.25 -3.06
C ALA A 308 11.19 -11.27 -4.12
N VAL A 309 10.31 -11.60 -5.08
CA VAL A 309 10.63 -12.42 -6.26
C VAL A 309 11.75 -11.79 -7.08
N GLU A 310 11.69 -10.48 -7.31
CA GLU A 310 12.74 -9.75 -8.05
C GLU A 310 14.06 -9.67 -7.27
N ALA A 311 14.02 -9.50 -5.94
CA ALA A 311 15.22 -9.49 -5.10
C ALA A 311 15.95 -10.84 -5.18
N VAL A 312 15.20 -11.93 -5.17
CA VAL A 312 15.72 -13.29 -5.38
C VAL A 312 16.35 -13.43 -6.76
N ARG A 313 15.64 -13.00 -7.81
CA ARG A 313 16.13 -13.11 -9.19
C ARG A 313 17.41 -12.30 -9.41
N ALA A 314 17.47 -11.08 -8.87
CA ALA A 314 18.66 -10.25 -8.93
C ALA A 314 19.85 -10.88 -8.18
N GLN A 315 19.61 -11.54 -7.04
CA GLN A 315 20.66 -12.27 -6.31
C GLN A 315 21.15 -13.49 -7.07
N ALA A 316 20.25 -14.24 -7.73
CA ALA A 316 20.63 -15.38 -8.56
C ALA A 316 21.56 -14.95 -9.71
N HIS A 317 21.22 -13.87 -10.42
CA HIS A 317 22.07 -13.32 -11.48
C HIS A 317 23.40 -12.79 -10.95
N ALA A 318 23.41 -12.06 -9.82
CA ALA A 318 24.65 -11.57 -9.21
C ALA A 318 25.58 -12.72 -8.78
N PHE A 319 25.02 -13.85 -8.33
CA PHE A 319 25.78 -15.04 -7.99
C PHE A 319 26.43 -15.69 -9.23
N GLU A 320 25.72 -15.75 -10.36
CA GLU A 320 26.25 -16.22 -11.64
C GLU A 320 27.43 -15.36 -12.11
N GLU A 321 27.29 -14.02 -12.05
CA GLU A 321 28.38 -13.07 -12.36
C GLU A 321 29.57 -13.21 -11.41
N GLU A 322 29.33 -13.37 -10.10
CA GLU A 322 30.39 -13.59 -9.13
C GLU A 322 31.16 -14.88 -9.43
N MET A 323 30.46 -15.94 -9.83
CA MET A 323 31.04 -17.23 -10.14
C MET A 323 31.97 -17.17 -11.36
N GLU A 324 31.72 -16.29 -12.33
CA GLU A 324 32.66 -16.03 -13.44
C GLU A 324 34.01 -15.46 -12.96
N LEU A 325 33.99 -14.73 -11.85
CA LEU A 325 35.19 -14.16 -11.21
C LEU A 325 35.93 -15.17 -10.32
N TRP A 326 35.37 -16.36 -10.08
CA TRP A 326 35.99 -17.36 -9.21
C TRP A 326 37.23 -17.98 -9.85
N ARG A 327 38.36 -17.88 -9.16
CA ARG A 327 39.61 -18.50 -9.60
C ARG A 327 39.52 -20.03 -9.47
N PRO A 328 40.03 -20.79 -10.46
CA PRO A 328 40.23 -22.22 -10.32
C PRO A 328 41.04 -22.53 -9.05
N GLY A 329 40.59 -23.52 -8.28
CA GLY A 329 41.15 -23.92 -6.99
C GLY A 329 40.49 -23.28 -5.77
N CYS A 330 39.61 -22.28 -5.92
CA CYS A 330 38.96 -21.66 -4.77
C CYS A 330 38.06 -22.68 -4.02
N PRO A 331 38.03 -22.64 -2.68
CA PRO A 331 37.23 -23.59 -1.91
C PRO A 331 35.74 -23.25 -2.06
N VAL A 332 34.93 -24.29 -2.26
CA VAL A 332 33.48 -24.18 -2.42
C VAL A 332 32.77 -25.18 -1.52
N THR A 333 31.55 -24.85 -1.15
CA THR A 333 30.61 -25.73 -0.47
C THR A 333 29.44 -26.04 -1.38
N ILE A 334 28.96 -27.27 -1.33
CA ILE A 334 27.78 -27.73 -2.06
C ILE A 334 26.79 -28.28 -1.04
N GLY A 335 25.57 -27.77 -0.97
CA GLY A 335 24.60 -28.30 -0.02
C GLY A 335 23.27 -27.59 0.01
N ASP A 336 22.29 -28.27 0.59
CA ASP A 336 20.88 -27.85 0.72
C ASP A 336 20.52 -27.46 2.16
N GLY A 337 21.52 -27.37 3.04
CA GLY A 337 21.34 -27.13 4.47
C GLY A 337 21.14 -28.40 5.30
N THR A 338 20.66 -29.50 4.71
CA THR A 338 20.58 -30.81 5.39
C THR A 338 21.88 -31.60 5.27
N VAL A 339 22.52 -31.52 4.09
CA VAL A 339 23.80 -32.16 3.82
C VAL A 339 24.74 -31.13 3.19
N THR A 340 26.01 -31.12 3.61
CA THR A 340 27.03 -30.21 3.10
C THR A 340 28.24 -30.99 2.62
N PHE A 341 28.71 -30.66 1.42
CA PHE A 341 29.92 -31.20 0.81
C PHE A 341 30.95 -30.09 0.60
N HIS A 342 32.22 -30.50 0.55
CA HIS A 342 33.38 -29.63 0.40
C HIS A 342 34.13 -29.99 -0.87
N ALA A 343 34.33 -29.01 -1.75
CA ALA A 343 35.04 -29.19 -3.02
C ALA A 343 35.92 -27.96 -3.31
N ARG A 344 36.68 -28.00 -4.40
CA ARG A 344 37.33 -26.82 -4.99
C ARG A 344 36.78 -26.56 -6.38
N TRP A 345 36.57 -25.29 -6.71
CA TRP A 345 36.09 -24.88 -8.02
C TRP A 345 37.14 -25.18 -9.10
N GLY A 346 36.75 -25.85 -10.19
CA GLY A 346 37.61 -26.15 -11.34
C GLY A 346 37.31 -25.29 -12.57
N GLY A 347 36.26 -24.47 -12.54
CA GLY A 347 35.84 -23.60 -13.63
C GLY A 347 34.81 -24.21 -14.59
N PRO A 348 34.24 -23.38 -15.49
CA PRO A 348 33.34 -23.83 -16.54
C PRO A 348 34.08 -24.66 -17.60
N ILE A 349 33.42 -25.71 -18.11
CA ILE A 349 33.91 -26.56 -19.20
C ILE A 349 33.42 -25.99 -20.52
N LYS A 350 34.33 -25.54 -21.39
CA LYS A 350 34.00 -24.97 -22.70
C LYS A 350 33.66 -26.07 -23.72
N GLY A 351 32.75 -25.77 -24.65
CA GLY A 351 32.44 -26.62 -25.81
C GLY A 351 31.38 -27.71 -25.58
N THR A 352 30.62 -27.64 -24.48
CA THR A 352 29.49 -28.55 -24.21
C THR A 352 28.16 -27.91 -24.63
N ALA A 353 27.22 -28.71 -25.13
CA ALA A 353 25.88 -28.23 -25.56
C ALA A 353 25.04 -27.63 -24.41
N ARG A 354 25.36 -27.99 -23.16
CA ARG A 354 24.86 -27.33 -21.93
C ARG A 354 26.02 -26.88 -21.07
N PRO A 355 25.90 -25.78 -20.31
CA PRO A 355 26.93 -25.36 -19.39
C PRO A 355 27.23 -26.48 -18.37
N ARG A 356 28.51 -26.85 -18.27
CA ARG A 356 28.99 -27.82 -17.28
C ARG A 356 30.14 -27.21 -16.51
N TYR A 357 30.26 -27.59 -15.25
CA TYR A 357 31.25 -27.07 -14.32
C TYR A 357 32.12 -28.20 -13.79
N ARG A 358 33.41 -27.91 -13.58
CA ARG A 358 34.37 -28.84 -13.01
C ARG A 358 34.50 -28.57 -11.52
N LEU A 359 34.43 -29.63 -10.71
CA LEU A 359 34.68 -29.58 -9.27
C LEU A 359 35.81 -30.54 -8.91
N HIS A 360 36.82 -30.06 -8.19
CA HIS A 360 37.88 -30.89 -7.62
C HIS A 360 37.43 -31.44 -6.26
N VAL A 361 37.56 -32.75 -6.10
CA VAL A 361 37.03 -33.53 -4.98
C VAL A 361 38.18 -34.27 -4.28
N ALA A 362 37.86 -35.10 -3.27
CA ALA A 362 38.87 -35.90 -2.57
C ALA A 362 39.70 -36.79 -3.52
N ASP A 363 40.85 -37.26 -3.03
CA ASP A 363 41.75 -38.21 -3.72
C ASP A 363 42.27 -37.72 -5.09
N ALA A 364 42.53 -36.41 -5.20
CA ALA A 364 42.96 -35.73 -6.43
C ALA A 364 41.98 -35.90 -7.61
N GLY A 365 40.74 -36.31 -7.36
CA GLY A 365 39.71 -36.50 -8.37
C GLY A 365 39.08 -35.19 -8.84
N SER A 366 38.43 -35.23 -10.01
CA SER A 366 37.52 -34.18 -10.46
C SER A 366 36.23 -34.77 -11.00
N ILE A 367 35.11 -34.09 -10.77
CA ILE A 367 33.80 -34.44 -11.31
C ILE A 367 33.30 -33.32 -12.23
N SER A 368 32.49 -33.69 -13.23
CA SER A 368 31.75 -32.75 -14.05
C SER A 368 30.28 -32.79 -13.63
N VAL A 369 29.76 -31.62 -13.29
CA VAL A 369 28.37 -31.39 -12.91
C VAL A 369 27.74 -30.41 -13.90
N GLY A 370 26.46 -30.55 -14.19
CA GLY A 370 25.75 -29.56 -15.00
C GLY A 370 25.33 -28.35 -14.17
N GLU A 371 24.50 -27.51 -14.78
CA GLU A 371 23.91 -26.31 -14.19
C GLU A 371 23.10 -26.61 -12.92
N GLU A 372 22.67 -27.85 -12.73
CA GLU A 372 21.90 -28.28 -11.58
C GLU A 372 22.58 -28.11 -10.22
N VAL A 373 23.90 -28.01 -10.21
CA VAL A 373 24.66 -27.79 -8.97
C VAL A 373 24.62 -26.34 -8.52
N LEU A 374 24.45 -25.39 -9.44
CA LEU A 374 24.69 -23.96 -9.20
C LEU A 374 23.96 -23.43 -7.97
N PRO A 375 22.68 -23.76 -7.76
CA PRO A 375 21.96 -23.16 -6.66
C PRO A 375 22.32 -23.73 -5.28
N TYR A 376 23.08 -24.83 -5.26
CA TYR A 376 23.59 -25.45 -4.05
C TYR A 376 25.05 -25.07 -3.79
N LEU A 377 25.69 -24.37 -4.74
CA LEU A 377 27.09 -24.03 -4.73
C LEU A 377 27.28 -22.69 -4.00
N ALA A 378 28.31 -22.59 -3.17
CA ALA A 378 28.70 -21.33 -2.54
C ALA A 378 30.22 -21.27 -2.35
N ARG A 379 30.78 -20.06 -2.42
CA ARG A 379 32.19 -19.84 -2.11
C ARG A 379 32.43 -20.03 -0.61
N ALA A 380 33.45 -20.80 -0.27
CA ALA A 380 33.84 -20.99 1.12
C ALA A 380 34.79 -19.87 1.57
N PRO A 381 34.63 -19.32 2.79
CA PRO A 381 35.49 -18.25 3.30
C PRO A 381 36.89 -18.75 3.69
N ARG A 382 37.09 -20.07 3.84
CA ARG A 382 38.35 -20.71 4.27
C ARG A 382 38.57 -22.02 3.53
N GLU A 383 39.83 -22.46 3.46
CA GLU A 383 40.17 -23.78 2.89
C GLU A 383 39.69 -24.93 3.79
N TRP A 384 39.22 -26.00 3.15
CA TRP A 384 38.75 -27.21 3.83
C TRP A 384 39.89 -28.21 4.03
N LYS A 385 40.02 -28.76 5.24
CA LYS A 385 41.04 -29.79 5.58
C LYS A 385 40.82 -31.11 4.84
N ARG A 386 39.56 -31.42 4.47
CA ARG A 386 39.17 -32.61 3.70
C ARG A 386 38.13 -32.23 2.66
N LEU A 387 38.33 -32.67 1.43
CA LEU A 387 37.32 -32.58 0.38
C LEU A 387 36.41 -33.81 0.46
N THR A 388 35.20 -33.70 -0.09
CA THR A 388 34.23 -34.79 -0.18
C THR A 388 34.56 -35.67 -1.39
N ASN A 389 34.27 -36.97 -1.32
CA ASN A 389 34.33 -37.87 -2.48
C ASN A 389 33.28 -37.47 -3.54
N GLY A 390 33.69 -37.39 -4.79
CA GLY A 390 32.82 -37.00 -5.91
C GLY A 390 31.61 -37.92 -6.13
N THR A 391 31.71 -39.20 -5.77
CA THR A 391 30.55 -40.12 -5.85
C THR A 391 29.42 -39.75 -4.91
N HIS A 392 29.71 -39.21 -3.73
CA HIS A 392 28.67 -38.74 -2.81
C HIS A 392 27.95 -37.51 -3.35
N ILE A 393 28.69 -36.57 -3.95
CA ILE A 393 28.13 -35.37 -4.57
C ILE A 393 27.24 -35.76 -5.77
N LEU A 394 27.71 -36.67 -6.64
CA LEU A 394 26.95 -37.12 -7.80
C LEU A 394 25.71 -37.93 -7.42
N THR A 395 25.78 -38.75 -6.38
CA THR A 395 24.60 -39.48 -5.86
C THR A 395 23.59 -38.51 -5.26
N TRP A 396 24.07 -37.53 -4.49
CA TRP A 396 23.24 -36.50 -3.88
C TRP A 396 22.57 -35.57 -4.92
N LEU A 397 23.26 -35.27 -6.03
CA LEU A 397 22.70 -34.54 -7.17
C LEU A 397 21.71 -35.38 -7.97
N LYS A 398 21.93 -36.69 -8.14
CA LYS A 398 20.97 -37.57 -8.83
C LYS A 398 19.61 -37.62 -8.14
N ASP A 399 19.58 -37.45 -6.82
CA ASP A 399 18.34 -37.44 -6.03
C ASP A 399 17.66 -36.05 -5.99
N ARG A 400 18.23 -35.02 -6.64
CA ARG A 400 17.73 -33.63 -6.63
C ARG A 400 17.68 -33.06 -8.04
N ASN A 401 16.50 -32.71 -8.52
CA ASN A 401 16.36 -31.94 -9.75
C ASN A 401 16.35 -30.43 -9.50
N VAL A 402 16.67 -29.72 -10.57
CA VAL A 402 16.58 -28.27 -10.65
C VAL A 402 15.10 -27.89 -10.69
N ASP A 403 14.47 -27.66 -9.55
CA ASP A 403 13.16 -27.00 -9.51
C ASP A 403 13.18 -25.69 -10.34
N GLY A 404 12.17 -25.40 -11.16
CA GLY A 404 12.13 -24.15 -11.93
C GLY A 404 12.02 -22.91 -11.02
N LEU A 405 11.54 -23.11 -9.78
CA LEU A 405 11.42 -22.10 -8.73
C LEU A 405 12.65 -22.01 -7.84
N ILE A 406 13.81 -22.37 -8.36
CA ILE A 406 15.00 -22.65 -7.55
C ILE A 406 15.64 -21.46 -6.85
N GLY A 407 15.40 -20.26 -7.35
CA GLY A 407 15.70 -19.04 -6.60
C GLY A 407 14.67 -18.79 -5.48
N LEU A 408 13.42 -19.22 -5.70
CA LEU A 408 12.24 -18.79 -4.96
C LEU A 408 11.84 -19.69 -3.80
N THR A 409 12.09 -21.01 -3.86
CA THR A 409 11.72 -21.96 -2.79
C THR A 409 12.74 -21.95 -1.64
N GLY A 410 12.31 -21.51 -0.45
CA GLY A 410 13.14 -21.44 0.75
C GLY A 410 13.42 -22.79 1.45
N GLU A 411 12.72 -23.86 1.08
CA GLU A 411 12.94 -25.19 1.66
C GLU A 411 14.08 -25.90 0.93
N GLY A 412 15.28 -25.84 1.52
CA GLY A 412 16.41 -26.67 1.13
C GLY A 412 17.60 -25.93 0.53
N ARG A 413 17.81 -24.62 0.75
CA ARG A 413 19.05 -23.96 0.29
C ARG A 413 19.59 -22.93 1.25
N ARG A 414 20.90 -22.97 1.46
CA ARG A 414 21.62 -21.88 2.11
C ARG A 414 21.67 -20.70 1.15
N ARG A 415 20.72 -19.77 1.35
CA ARG A 415 20.79 -18.40 0.84
C ARG A 415 22.19 -17.81 1.11
N PRO A 416 22.67 -16.84 0.31
CA PRO A 416 23.91 -16.14 0.63
C PRO A 416 23.88 -15.65 2.09
N SER A 417 25.05 -15.56 2.73
CA SER A 417 25.15 -15.20 4.15
C SER A 417 24.45 -13.87 4.46
N ARG A 418 24.36 -13.01 3.45
CA ARG A 418 23.56 -11.80 3.47
C ARG A 418 22.77 -11.65 2.16
N TYR A 419 21.56 -11.11 2.23
CA TYR A 419 20.67 -10.93 1.08
C TYR A 419 19.85 -9.63 1.20
N GLU A 420 19.26 -9.20 0.08
CA GLU A 420 18.29 -8.11 0.06
C GLU A 420 16.89 -8.65 0.43
N ALA A 421 16.20 -7.97 1.34
CA ALA A 421 14.85 -8.32 1.81
C ALA A 421 13.84 -7.21 1.53
N VAL A 422 12.56 -7.53 1.67
CA VAL A 422 11.44 -6.60 1.53
C VAL A 422 10.83 -6.30 2.88
N LEU A 423 10.68 -5.01 3.19
CA LEU A 423 9.94 -4.51 4.35
C LEU A 423 8.61 -3.90 3.87
N LEU A 424 7.50 -4.46 4.31
CA LEU A 424 6.14 -3.95 4.05
C LEU A 424 5.56 -3.34 5.33
N LEU A 425 5.38 -2.02 5.33
CA LEU A 425 4.67 -1.31 6.38
C LEU A 425 3.17 -1.24 6.02
N THR A 426 2.35 -2.08 6.63
CA THR A 426 0.91 -2.24 6.31
C THR A 426 0.10 -2.71 7.53
N PRO A 427 -1.21 -2.40 7.64
CA PRO A 427 -2.05 -2.95 8.70
C PRO A 427 -2.11 -4.49 8.67
N ARG A 428 -2.08 -5.11 9.85
CA ARG A 428 -2.14 -6.58 9.99
C ARG A 428 -3.37 -7.19 9.31
N THR A 429 -4.52 -6.55 9.49
CA THR A 429 -5.80 -6.99 8.92
C THR A 429 -5.76 -7.07 7.39
N LYS A 430 -5.07 -6.13 6.74
CA LYS A 430 -4.91 -6.09 5.29
C LYS A 430 -3.98 -7.19 4.78
N LEU A 431 -2.87 -7.42 5.49
CA LEU A 431 -1.95 -8.52 5.21
C LEU A 431 -2.65 -9.88 5.33
N ASP A 432 -3.39 -10.10 6.42
CA ASP A 432 -4.13 -11.35 6.67
C ASP A 432 -5.26 -11.56 5.66
N SER A 433 -5.87 -10.49 5.14
CA SER A 433 -6.93 -10.59 4.13
C SER A 433 -6.39 -10.97 2.75
N TYR A 434 -5.26 -10.40 2.33
CA TYR A 434 -4.79 -10.53 0.94
C TYR A 434 -3.64 -11.52 0.76
N LEU A 435 -2.69 -11.64 1.69
CA LEU A 435 -1.54 -12.55 1.53
C LEU A 435 -1.99 -14.01 1.34
N PRO A 436 -2.98 -14.54 2.10
CA PRO A 436 -3.48 -15.88 1.88
C PRO A 436 -4.32 -16.04 0.61
N ALA A 437 -4.77 -14.94 0.00
CA ALA A 437 -5.51 -14.98 -1.26
C ALA A 437 -4.55 -15.04 -2.48
N LEU A 438 -3.27 -14.71 -2.30
CA LEU A 438 -2.26 -14.87 -3.35
C LEU A 438 -1.81 -16.33 -3.46
N ARG A 439 -1.71 -16.83 -4.69
CA ARG A 439 -1.29 -18.19 -5.00
C ARG A 439 -0.27 -18.16 -6.13
N LEU A 440 1.00 -18.15 -5.76
CA LEU A 440 2.11 -18.27 -6.71
C LEU A 440 2.26 -19.74 -7.08
N GLN A 441 1.84 -20.10 -8.29
CA GLN A 441 1.86 -21.50 -8.76
C GLN A 441 1.21 -22.47 -7.75
N GLY A 442 0.07 -22.07 -7.19
CA GLY A 442 -0.68 -22.86 -6.20
C GLY A 442 -0.10 -22.89 -4.78
N VAL A 443 1.04 -22.22 -4.51
CA VAL A 443 1.66 -22.11 -3.18
C VAL A 443 1.44 -20.73 -2.59
N THR A 444 1.35 -20.63 -1.26
CA THR A 444 1.23 -19.33 -0.58
C THR A 444 2.57 -18.57 -0.68
N PRO A 445 2.57 -17.23 -0.81
CA PRO A 445 3.83 -16.47 -0.80
C PRO A 445 4.65 -16.69 0.48
N ALA A 446 3.98 -16.90 1.62
CA ALA A 446 4.65 -17.20 2.89
C ALA A 446 5.43 -18.52 2.84
N ALA A 447 4.86 -19.58 2.25
CA ALA A 447 5.55 -20.86 2.08
C ALA A 447 6.68 -20.78 1.05
N LEU A 448 6.51 -19.98 0.00
CA LEU A 448 7.52 -19.82 -1.03
C LEU A 448 8.72 -19.00 -0.52
N LEU A 449 8.47 -17.77 -0.09
CA LEU A 449 9.49 -16.75 0.15
C LEU A 449 9.97 -16.69 1.62
N GLY A 450 9.18 -17.24 2.54
CA GLY A 450 9.31 -16.99 3.97
C GLY A 450 8.83 -15.57 4.32
N ALA A 451 7.86 -15.46 5.20
CA ALA A 451 7.23 -14.19 5.54
C ALA A 451 6.97 -14.05 7.04
N TYR A 452 7.45 -12.96 7.63
CA TYR A 452 7.39 -12.71 9.07
C TYR A 452 6.61 -11.42 9.35
N TRP A 453 5.87 -11.42 10.44
CA TRP A 453 5.26 -10.23 11.02
C TRP A 453 6.05 -9.78 12.24
N ILE A 454 6.40 -8.51 12.29
CA ILE A 454 7.04 -7.89 13.44
C ILE A 454 5.98 -7.12 14.22
N ASP A 455 5.82 -7.46 15.49
CA ASP A 455 4.91 -6.73 16.37
C ASP A 455 5.52 -5.40 16.84
N ASN A 456 4.75 -4.63 17.61
CA ASN A 456 5.16 -3.35 18.17
C ASN A 456 6.29 -3.45 19.21
N GLN A 457 6.59 -4.64 19.71
CA GLN A 457 7.70 -4.90 20.63
C GLN A 457 8.97 -5.35 19.89
N GLY A 458 8.92 -5.48 18.56
CA GLY A 458 10.02 -5.96 17.74
C GLY A 458 10.13 -7.49 17.68
N HIS A 459 9.18 -8.24 18.24
CA HIS A 459 9.19 -9.69 18.16
C HIS A 459 8.72 -10.18 16.79
N SER A 460 9.40 -11.22 16.30
CA SER A 460 9.18 -11.83 15.00
C SER A 460 8.22 -13.01 15.09
N HIS A 461 7.14 -12.97 14.31
CA HIS A 461 6.13 -14.03 14.21
C HIS A 461 6.08 -14.57 12.78
N ALA A 462 6.34 -15.86 12.59
CA ALA A 462 6.22 -16.49 11.28
C ALA A 462 4.74 -16.49 10.81
N LEU A 463 4.49 -16.04 9.57
CA LEU A 463 3.14 -16.09 8.99
C LEU A 463 2.74 -17.54 8.66
N PRO A 464 1.43 -17.86 8.63
CA PRO A 464 0.95 -19.20 8.35
C PRO A 464 1.53 -19.79 7.06
N GLY A 465 2.14 -20.97 7.17
CA GLY A 465 2.79 -21.67 6.05
C GLY A 465 4.25 -21.25 5.82
N SER A 466 4.80 -20.28 6.55
CA SER A 466 6.22 -19.93 6.47
C SER A 466 7.07 -21.01 7.14
N ALA A 467 7.87 -21.75 6.37
CA ALA A 467 8.72 -22.84 6.85
C ALA A 467 10.21 -22.46 6.97
N THR A 468 10.56 -21.17 6.80
CA THR A 468 11.96 -20.76 6.60
C THR A 468 12.56 -20.01 7.80
N ASP A 469 13.81 -20.35 8.12
CA ASP A 469 14.66 -19.66 9.12
C ASP A 469 15.21 -18.33 8.58
N ARG A 470 14.97 -18.05 7.30
CA ARG A 470 15.41 -16.86 6.58
C ARG A 470 14.21 -16.38 5.77
N PRO A 471 13.46 -15.37 6.21
CA PRO A 471 12.35 -14.81 5.44
C PRO A 471 12.84 -13.71 4.49
N LEU A 472 12.16 -13.55 3.35
CA LEU A 472 12.39 -12.43 2.41
C LEU A 472 11.42 -11.29 2.62
N LEU A 473 10.24 -11.59 3.17
CA LEU A 473 9.20 -10.61 3.41
C LEU A 473 9.07 -10.38 4.92
N TYR A 474 9.34 -9.15 5.34
CA TYR A 474 9.04 -8.68 6.69
C TYR A 474 7.89 -7.69 6.60
N ALA A 475 6.86 -7.89 7.41
CA ALA A 475 5.73 -6.98 7.50
C ALA A 475 5.59 -6.46 8.93
N CYS A 476 5.22 -5.20 9.08
CA CYS A 476 4.93 -4.60 10.38
C CYS A 476 3.85 -3.53 10.23
N GLY A 477 3.13 -3.26 11.32
CA GLY A 477 2.12 -2.20 11.37
C GLY A 477 2.61 -0.91 12.03
N ASP A 478 3.75 -0.97 12.72
CA ASP A 478 4.29 0.12 13.52
C ASP A 478 5.56 0.73 12.90
N ILE A 479 5.67 2.06 13.00
CA ILE A 479 6.78 2.82 12.43
C ILE A 479 8.05 2.65 13.26
N GLY A 480 7.93 2.50 14.58
CA GLY A 480 9.07 2.22 15.46
C GLY A 480 9.73 0.89 15.06
N ALA A 481 8.94 -0.18 14.96
CA ALA A 481 9.40 -1.48 14.50
C ALA A 481 10.04 -1.43 13.10
N ALA A 482 9.42 -0.72 12.15
CA ALA A 482 9.99 -0.52 10.80
C ALA A 482 11.34 0.20 10.85
N THR A 483 11.43 1.26 11.65
CA THR A 483 12.63 2.08 11.80
C THR A 483 13.76 1.29 12.45
N ASP A 484 13.45 0.48 13.45
CA ASP A 484 14.41 -0.39 14.13
C ASP A 484 14.97 -1.44 13.17
N LEU A 485 14.14 -2.11 12.35
CA LEU A 485 14.61 -3.03 11.31
C LEU A 485 15.52 -2.37 10.26
N LEU A 486 15.25 -1.12 9.90
CA LEU A 486 16.06 -0.37 8.93
C LEU A 486 17.38 0.11 9.52
N PHE A 487 17.43 0.37 10.82
CA PHE A 487 18.63 0.85 11.52
C PHE A 487 19.51 -0.27 12.06
N ASP A 488 18.90 -1.36 12.51
CA ASP A 488 19.53 -2.58 13.03
C ASP A 488 18.96 -3.82 12.32
N PRO A 489 19.33 -4.04 11.04
CA PRO A 489 18.83 -5.17 10.28
C PRO A 489 19.33 -6.51 10.85
N PRO A 490 18.54 -7.60 10.76
CA PRO A 490 19.02 -8.95 11.02
C PRO A 490 20.34 -9.24 10.29
N GLU A 491 21.25 -10.02 10.90
CA GLU A 491 22.61 -10.26 10.37
C GLU A 491 22.64 -10.80 8.93
N CYS A 492 21.57 -11.44 8.49
CA CYS A 492 21.41 -11.99 7.16
C CYS A 492 20.89 -11.00 6.11
N ILE A 493 20.63 -9.72 6.46
CA ILE A 493 20.07 -8.71 5.56
C ILE A 493 21.10 -7.62 5.27
N ASP A 494 21.46 -7.46 3.99
CA ASP A 494 22.39 -6.42 3.52
C ASP A 494 21.68 -5.18 2.96
N GLY A 495 20.38 -5.27 2.67
CA GLY A 495 19.62 -4.17 2.10
C GLY A 495 18.10 -4.40 2.16
N TRP A 496 17.36 -3.30 2.09
CA TRP A 496 15.91 -3.28 2.18
C TRP A 496 15.27 -2.62 0.96
N ARG A 497 14.25 -3.28 0.40
CA ARG A 497 13.20 -2.63 -0.42
C ARG A 497 12.01 -2.35 0.49
N VAL A 498 11.65 -1.09 0.62
CA VAL A 498 10.64 -0.64 1.58
C VAL A 498 9.38 -0.25 0.84
N LEU A 499 8.29 -0.96 1.09
CA LEU A 499 6.95 -0.59 0.63
C LEU A 499 6.14 -0.08 1.82
N VAL A 500 5.45 1.04 1.63
CA VAL A 500 4.58 1.62 2.65
C VAL A 500 3.18 1.77 2.11
N ASP A 501 2.21 1.24 2.84
CA ASP A 501 0.80 1.33 2.54
C ASP A 501 0.18 2.54 3.26
N GLY A 502 -0.07 3.61 2.52
CA GLY A 502 -0.66 4.86 2.98
C GLY A 502 0.34 6.01 3.09
N ALA A 503 -0.08 7.20 2.64
CA ALA A 503 0.76 8.39 2.63
C ALA A 503 1.11 8.89 4.04
N ALA A 504 0.26 8.64 5.04
CA ALA A 504 0.53 9.01 6.44
C ALA A 504 1.75 8.27 7.01
N LEU A 505 1.75 6.94 6.90
CA LEU A 505 2.87 6.11 7.34
C LEU A 505 4.12 6.44 6.51
N GLY A 506 3.95 6.65 5.20
CA GLY A 506 5.03 7.03 4.29
C GLY A 506 5.72 8.33 4.70
N ARG A 507 4.95 9.37 5.04
CA ARG A 507 5.49 10.67 5.47
C ARG A 507 6.30 10.56 6.75
N THR A 508 5.79 9.83 7.73
CA THR A 508 6.48 9.68 9.02
C THR A 508 7.76 8.86 8.88
N LEU A 509 7.73 7.78 8.09
CA LEU A 509 8.94 6.99 7.80
C LEU A 509 9.96 7.79 6.98
N HIS A 510 9.50 8.53 5.96
CA HIS A 510 10.34 9.42 5.16
C HIS A 510 11.07 10.44 6.04
N ALA A 511 10.35 11.09 6.95
CA ALA A 511 10.93 12.03 7.91
C ALA A 511 11.97 11.36 8.85
N ALA A 512 11.71 10.13 9.32
CA ALA A 512 12.65 9.37 10.15
C ALA A 512 13.95 9.01 9.38
N LEU A 513 13.81 8.60 8.12
CA LEU A 513 14.94 8.31 7.23
C LEU A 513 15.73 9.57 6.85
N ALA A 514 15.05 10.70 6.66
CA ALA A 514 15.69 11.99 6.44
C ALA A 514 16.48 12.45 7.67
N ALA A 515 15.88 12.36 8.87
CA ALA A 515 16.52 12.75 10.13
C ALA A 515 17.76 11.92 10.46
N SER A 516 17.80 10.66 10.02
CA SER A 516 18.96 9.77 10.17
C SER A 516 19.99 9.87 9.04
N GLY A 517 19.73 10.67 7.99
CA GLY A 517 20.60 10.83 6.82
C GLY A 517 20.65 9.61 5.90
N ARG A 518 19.73 8.65 6.04
CA ARG A 518 19.70 7.40 5.24
C ARG A 518 18.78 7.45 4.02
N LEU A 519 17.96 8.49 3.87
CA LEU A 519 16.96 8.61 2.81
C LEU A 519 17.53 8.38 1.38
N LYS A 520 18.66 9.00 1.05
CA LYS A 520 19.27 8.91 -0.30
C LYS A 520 19.69 7.49 -0.71
N ASN A 521 19.93 6.62 0.27
CA ASN A 521 20.35 5.24 0.03
C ASN A 521 19.19 4.25 0.23
N SER A 522 18.00 4.73 0.59
CA SER A 522 16.83 3.88 0.79
C SER A 522 16.09 3.64 -0.53
N ARG A 523 15.58 2.43 -0.73
CA ARG A 523 14.66 2.09 -1.83
C ARG A 523 13.25 2.13 -1.26
N LEU A 524 12.58 3.28 -1.35
CA LEU A 524 11.28 3.53 -0.71
C LEU A 524 10.19 3.73 -1.76
N CYS A 525 9.10 2.97 -1.65
CA CYS A 525 7.90 3.11 -2.45
C CYS A 525 6.68 3.30 -1.54
N VAL A 526 6.02 4.46 -1.62
CA VAL A 526 4.81 4.76 -0.86
C VAL A 526 3.59 4.58 -1.76
N LEU A 527 2.70 3.62 -1.44
CA LEU A 527 1.42 3.46 -2.13
C LEU A 527 0.37 4.27 -1.37
N ALA A 528 -0.13 5.33 -1.99
CA ALA A 528 -1.06 6.27 -1.39
C ALA A 528 -2.43 6.20 -2.05
N HIS A 529 -3.48 6.46 -1.27
CA HIS A 529 -4.81 6.67 -1.83
C HIS A 529 -4.95 8.10 -2.38
N LEU A 530 -5.73 8.28 -3.44
CA LEU A 530 -6.00 9.57 -4.07
C LEU A 530 -6.61 10.57 -3.06
N HIS A 531 -7.43 10.09 -2.12
CA HIS A 531 -8.02 10.93 -1.08
C HIS A 531 -6.99 11.45 -0.04
N GLU A 532 -5.78 10.87 0.03
CA GLU A 532 -4.67 11.28 0.93
C GLU A 532 -3.75 12.35 0.33
N ARG A 533 -4.18 12.96 -0.76
CA ARG A 533 -3.44 13.93 -1.55
C ARG A 533 -2.58 14.99 -0.86
N GLU A 534 -3.05 15.56 0.23
CA GLU A 534 -2.31 16.58 0.98
C GLU A 534 -1.05 15.99 1.59
N ARG A 535 -1.12 14.74 2.05
CA ARG A 535 0.02 13.99 2.59
C ARG A 535 1.00 13.63 1.48
N VAL A 536 0.51 13.30 0.28
CA VAL A 536 1.33 13.07 -0.90
C VAL A 536 2.03 14.36 -1.35
N SER A 537 1.33 15.50 -1.38
CA SER A 537 1.96 16.79 -1.68
C SER A 537 3.08 17.09 -0.68
N ALA A 538 2.83 16.90 0.61
CA ALA A 538 3.85 17.10 1.64
C ALA A 538 5.06 16.17 1.46
N LEU A 539 4.86 14.94 0.97
CA LEU A 539 5.94 14.01 0.62
C LEU A 539 6.76 14.53 -0.57
N VAL A 540 6.09 15.00 -1.63
CA VAL A 540 6.74 15.60 -2.81
C VAL A 540 7.55 16.83 -2.42
N ASP A 541 6.95 17.72 -1.61
CA ASP A 541 7.62 18.93 -1.11
C ASP A 541 8.84 18.61 -0.22
N GLN A 542 8.92 17.39 0.34
CA GLN A 542 10.05 16.89 1.13
C GLN A 542 11.16 16.23 0.28
N GLY A 543 11.05 16.24 -1.05
CA GLY A 543 12.10 15.77 -1.97
C GLY A 543 11.92 14.34 -2.47
N LEU A 544 10.69 13.84 -2.52
CA LEU A 544 10.36 12.53 -3.08
C LEU A 544 10.28 12.65 -4.62
N GLU A 545 11.14 11.91 -5.34
CA GLU A 545 11.55 12.22 -6.72
C GLU A 545 10.64 11.60 -7.80
N ASP A 546 10.13 10.39 -7.55
CA ASP A 546 9.32 9.64 -8.51
C ASP A 546 7.86 9.59 -8.06
N LEU A 547 6.98 10.35 -8.72
CA LEU A 547 5.55 10.37 -8.44
C LEU A 547 4.77 9.77 -9.61
N TRP A 548 4.08 8.68 -9.34
CA TRP A 548 3.18 8.00 -10.27
C TRP A 548 1.74 8.25 -9.85
N TYR A 549 0.94 8.84 -10.71
CA TYR A 549 -0.52 8.80 -10.63
C TYR A 549 -1.04 7.81 -11.65
N LEU A 550 -1.69 6.74 -11.20
CA LEU A 550 -2.11 5.65 -12.06
C LEU A 550 -3.63 5.47 -11.99
N GLU A 551 -4.25 5.43 -13.17
CA GLU A 551 -5.67 5.13 -13.35
C GLU A 551 -5.87 3.93 -14.26
N ASP A 552 -7.00 3.21 -14.10
CA ASP A 552 -7.31 2.03 -14.93
C ASP A 552 -7.25 2.38 -16.43
N GLN A 553 -7.83 3.53 -16.80
CA GLN A 553 -7.86 4.07 -18.16
C GLN A 553 -6.49 4.34 -18.80
N ASP A 554 -5.41 4.36 -18.00
CA ASP A 554 -4.05 4.50 -18.55
C ASP A 554 -3.61 3.25 -19.34
N VAL A 555 -4.17 2.07 -19.04
CA VAL A 555 -3.77 0.79 -19.66
C VAL A 555 -4.91 -0.17 -20.01
N GLU A 556 -6.14 0.08 -19.52
CA GLU A 556 -7.30 -0.78 -19.72
C GLU A 556 -8.61 0.01 -19.77
N VAL A 557 -9.62 -0.54 -20.43
CA VAL A 557 -10.93 0.11 -20.59
C VAL A 557 -11.75 -0.04 -19.33
N PRO A 558 -12.31 1.06 -18.80
CA PRO A 558 -13.38 1.01 -17.82
C PRO A 558 -14.53 0.09 -18.22
N PRO A 559 -14.92 -0.91 -17.41
CA PRO A 559 -16.08 -1.72 -17.71
C PRO A 559 -17.35 -0.85 -17.73
N VAL A 560 -18.19 -1.02 -18.76
CA VAL A 560 -19.42 -0.24 -18.97
C VAL A 560 -20.57 -0.74 -18.09
N THR A 561 -20.43 -1.93 -17.51
CA THR A 561 -21.47 -2.59 -16.70
C THR A 561 -21.07 -2.69 -15.24
N HIS A 562 -22.05 -2.47 -14.36
CA HIS A 562 -21.87 -2.63 -12.92
C HIS A 562 -21.88 -4.11 -12.54
N PRO A 563 -20.83 -4.61 -11.84
CA PRO A 563 -20.95 -5.88 -11.14
C PRO A 563 -21.95 -5.69 -10.00
N GLY A 564 -23.09 -6.38 -10.04
CA GLY A 564 -24.04 -6.43 -8.91
C GLY A 564 -23.39 -7.00 -7.65
N LYS A 565 -24.08 -6.96 -6.51
CA LYS A 565 -23.58 -7.51 -5.23
C LYS A 565 -23.02 -8.92 -5.43
N SER A 566 -21.70 -9.06 -5.35
CA SER A 566 -21.03 -10.35 -5.42
C SER A 566 -21.34 -11.13 -4.14
N THR A 567 -21.95 -12.30 -4.27
CA THR A 567 -22.09 -13.27 -3.17
C THR A 567 -20.75 -13.90 -2.76
N GLU A 568 -19.63 -13.53 -3.41
CA GLU A 568 -18.32 -14.12 -3.14
C GLU A 568 -17.72 -13.61 -1.83
N SER A 569 -17.27 -14.57 -1.00
CA SER A 569 -16.60 -14.30 0.27
C SER A 569 -15.18 -13.75 0.10
N ASP A 570 -14.62 -13.73 -1.12
CA ASP A 570 -13.22 -13.40 -1.39
C ASP A 570 -12.96 -11.87 -1.37
N PRO A 571 -12.09 -11.37 -0.47
CA PRO A 571 -11.69 -9.96 -0.44
C PRO A 571 -11.12 -9.43 -1.76
N LEU A 572 -10.42 -10.25 -2.54
CA LEU A 572 -9.86 -9.83 -3.83
C LEU A 572 -10.97 -9.56 -4.85
N ALA A 573 -11.94 -10.47 -4.96
CA ALA A 573 -13.06 -10.32 -5.88
C ALA A 573 -13.88 -9.06 -5.58
N ARG A 574 -14.14 -8.77 -4.30
CA ARG A 574 -14.82 -7.53 -3.88
C ARG A 574 -14.04 -6.29 -4.27
N PHE A 575 -12.72 -6.28 -4.07
CA PHE A 575 -11.88 -5.16 -4.47
C PHE A 575 -11.96 -4.90 -5.98
N PHE A 576 -11.78 -5.94 -6.82
CA PHE A 576 -11.86 -5.78 -8.27
C PHE A 576 -13.25 -5.33 -8.73
N ALA A 577 -14.31 -5.85 -8.11
CA ALA A 577 -15.67 -5.43 -8.39
C ALA A 577 -15.91 -3.94 -8.07
N ARG A 578 -15.39 -3.43 -6.95
CA ARG A 578 -15.46 -1.99 -6.61
C ARG A 578 -14.69 -1.11 -7.60
N ARG A 579 -13.49 -1.54 -7.99
CA ARG A 579 -12.67 -0.84 -8.97
C ARG A 579 -13.43 -0.73 -10.31
N SER A 580 -14.00 -1.84 -10.78
CA SER A 580 -14.84 -1.88 -11.98
C SER A 580 -16.09 -0.99 -11.85
N ALA A 581 -16.78 -1.01 -10.70
CA ALA A 581 -17.98 -0.21 -10.45
C ALA A 581 -17.73 1.31 -10.42
N HIS A 582 -16.48 1.75 -10.22
CA HIS A 582 -16.18 3.18 -10.10
C HIS A 582 -16.60 3.99 -11.33
N TRP A 583 -16.37 3.46 -12.52
CA TRP A 583 -16.55 4.18 -13.77
C TRP A 583 -18.02 4.38 -14.18
N PRO A 584 -18.89 3.35 -14.11
CA PRO A 584 -20.31 3.55 -14.36
C PRO A 584 -21.08 4.13 -13.16
N ALA A 585 -20.42 4.42 -12.01
CA ALA A 585 -21.10 4.87 -10.80
C ALA A 585 -21.84 6.20 -11.01
N ALA A 586 -23.14 6.20 -10.71
CA ALA A 586 -23.95 7.40 -10.77
C ALA A 586 -23.92 8.14 -9.42
N TYR A 587 -23.58 9.43 -9.44
CA TYR A 587 -23.61 10.29 -8.25
C TYR A 587 -24.82 11.22 -8.29
N SER A 588 -25.60 11.22 -7.23
CA SER A 588 -26.74 12.13 -7.08
C SER A 588 -26.64 12.85 -5.74
N ILE A 589 -26.88 14.17 -5.75
CA ILE A 589 -26.82 15.00 -4.55
C ILE A 589 -28.17 15.66 -4.38
N ARG A 590 -28.82 15.37 -3.26
CA ARG A 590 -30.09 15.97 -2.86
C ARG A 590 -29.84 16.97 -1.75
N VAL A 591 -30.37 18.17 -1.90
CA VAL A 591 -30.23 19.23 -0.91
C VAL A 591 -31.51 19.32 -0.08
N SER A 592 -31.39 19.19 1.24
CA SER A 592 -32.50 19.43 2.17
C SER A 592 -32.32 20.80 2.80
N GLU A 593 -33.34 21.65 2.78
CA GLU A 593 -33.23 23.00 3.33
C GLU A 593 -33.31 23.00 4.86
N ASN A 594 -32.41 23.75 5.49
CA ASN A 594 -32.48 24.10 6.91
C ASN A 594 -31.90 25.51 7.08
N SER A 595 -32.78 26.51 7.11
CA SER A 595 -32.39 27.93 7.12
C SER A 595 -31.55 28.30 8.34
N PHE A 596 -31.83 27.69 9.49
CA PHE A 596 -31.07 27.94 10.72
C PHE A 596 -29.63 27.42 10.61
N LEU A 597 -29.43 26.15 10.25
CA LEU A 597 -28.08 25.58 10.15
C LEU A 597 -27.25 26.23 9.03
N ASP A 598 -27.89 26.66 7.93
CA ASP A 598 -27.22 27.41 6.87
C ASP A 598 -26.77 28.80 7.36
N ALA A 599 -27.63 29.52 8.11
CA ALA A 599 -27.27 30.80 8.72
C ALA A 599 -26.13 30.67 9.76
N VAL A 600 -26.11 29.57 10.53
CA VAL A 600 -25.02 29.28 11.48
C VAL A 600 -23.71 29.04 10.74
N ALA A 601 -23.73 28.26 9.65
CA ALA A 601 -22.55 28.02 8.83
C ALA A 601 -22.01 29.31 8.18
N ASP A 602 -22.89 30.15 7.65
CA ASP A 602 -22.51 31.44 7.06
C ASP A 602 -21.93 32.41 8.11
N CYS A 603 -22.49 32.42 9.32
CA CYS A 603 -21.95 33.18 10.44
C CYS A 603 -20.53 32.71 10.79
N LEU A 604 -20.30 31.39 10.87
CA LEU A 604 -18.97 30.83 11.11
C LEU A 604 -17.98 31.18 9.98
N GLY A 605 -18.43 31.14 8.72
CA GLY A 605 -17.63 31.54 7.56
C GLY A 605 -17.18 33.01 7.62
N ARG A 606 -18.07 33.93 8.03
CA ARG A 606 -17.69 35.33 8.32
C ARG A 606 -16.69 35.42 9.47
N GLY A 607 -16.90 34.62 10.51
CA GLY A 607 -15.97 34.48 11.63
C GLY A 607 -14.56 34.09 11.18
N ASN A 608 -14.45 33.17 10.22
CA ASN A 608 -13.18 32.71 9.63
C ASN A 608 -12.45 33.73 8.78
N ALA A 609 -13.18 34.66 8.15
CA ALA A 609 -12.58 35.73 7.35
C ALA A 609 -11.91 36.82 8.21
N ARG A 610 -12.08 36.78 9.54
CA ARG A 610 -11.49 37.74 10.47
C ARG A 610 -9.98 37.52 10.60
N GLN A 611 -9.23 38.62 10.58
CA GLN A 611 -7.77 38.62 10.82
C GLN A 611 -7.40 38.70 12.32
N SER A 612 -8.38 38.81 13.22
CA SER A 612 -8.15 38.99 14.66
C SER A 612 -7.69 37.69 15.33
N GLY A 613 -6.65 37.76 16.17
CA GLY A 613 -6.14 36.65 16.99
C GLY A 613 -6.74 36.59 18.39
N ASP A 614 -7.98 37.05 18.56
CA ASP A 614 -8.69 37.03 19.83
C ASP A 614 -9.11 35.59 20.20
N LEU A 615 -8.45 35.02 21.20
CA LEU A 615 -8.72 33.68 21.70
C LEU A 615 -10.16 33.51 22.21
N ALA A 616 -10.80 34.54 22.76
CA ALA A 616 -12.17 34.43 23.26
C ALA A 616 -13.17 34.26 22.10
N LEU A 617 -12.93 34.95 20.99
CA LEU A 617 -13.71 34.80 19.77
C LEU A 617 -13.42 33.47 19.05
N ASP A 618 -12.18 32.99 19.08
CA ASP A 618 -11.83 31.67 18.54
C ASP A 618 -12.48 30.55 19.37
N ALA A 619 -12.57 30.69 20.70
CA ALA A 619 -13.30 29.75 21.56
C ALA A 619 -14.81 29.72 21.26
N LEU A 620 -15.40 30.89 21.00
CA LEU A 620 -16.80 30.98 20.58
C LEU A 620 -17.01 30.28 19.23
N ASP A 621 -16.16 30.57 18.23
CA ASP A 621 -16.23 29.96 16.90
C ASP A 621 -16.04 28.42 16.96
N LEU A 622 -15.17 27.91 17.84
CA LEU A 622 -15.01 26.47 18.09
C LEU A 622 -16.28 25.84 18.66
N THR A 623 -16.99 26.55 19.55
CA THR A 623 -18.25 26.07 20.14
C THR A 623 -19.36 26.06 19.09
N VAL A 624 -19.43 27.08 18.23
CA VAL A 624 -20.34 27.12 17.07
C VAL A 624 -20.03 26.00 16.07
N ALA A 625 -18.76 25.76 15.77
CA ALA A 625 -18.33 24.66 14.90
C ALA A 625 -18.71 23.28 15.49
N ALA A 626 -18.57 23.09 16.79
CA ALA A 626 -18.98 21.87 17.49
C ALA A 626 -20.49 21.66 17.43
N PHE A 627 -21.28 22.73 17.57
CA PHE A 627 -22.73 22.68 17.40
C PHE A 627 -23.12 22.19 16.00
N LEU A 628 -22.55 22.78 14.93
CA LEU A 628 -22.81 22.35 13.55
C LEU A 628 -22.45 20.87 13.34
N ARG A 629 -21.28 20.43 13.81
CA ARG A 629 -20.85 19.04 13.69
C ARG A 629 -21.77 18.08 14.43
N ARG A 630 -22.26 18.45 15.62
CA ARG A 630 -23.19 17.63 16.40
C ARG A 630 -24.55 17.55 15.71
N ALA A 631 -25.04 18.66 15.17
CA ALA A 631 -26.32 18.72 14.49
C ALA A 631 -26.38 17.84 13.23
N THR A 632 -25.24 17.59 12.58
CA THR A 632 -25.16 16.72 11.40
C THR A 632 -24.54 15.36 11.66
N ALA A 633 -24.09 15.08 12.89
CA ALA A 633 -23.43 13.82 13.22
C ALA A 633 -24.38 12.61 13.16
N GLN A 634 -25.64 12.80 13.55
CA GLN A 634 -26.63 11.72 13.63
C GLN A 634 -27.79 11.99 12.67
N PRO A 635 -27.92 11.20 11.58
CA PRO A 635 -29.00 11.36 10.60
C PRO A 635 -30.41 11.22 11.18
N LEU A 636 -30.54 10.38 12.21
CA LEU A 636 -31.77 10.09 12.94
C LEU A 636 -31.54 10.44 14.42
N PRO A 637 -31.58 11.73 14.79
CA PRO A 637 -31.25 12.17 16.15
C PRO A 637 -32.26 11.63 17.16
N ASP A 638 -31.76 11.19 18.32
CA ASP A 638 -32.59 10.79 19.44
C ASP A 638 -32.82 11.97 20.43
N GLU A 639 -33.53 11.71 21.52
CA GLU A 639 -33.84 12.72 22.54
C GLU A 639 -32.59 13.20 23.30
N ASN A 640 -31.58 12.34 23.46
CA ASN A 640 -30.32 12.73 24.10
C ASN A 640 -29.51 13.65 23.19
N ASP A 641 -29.52 13.40 21.88
CA ASP A 641 -28.87 14.29 20.91
C ASP A 641 -29.51 15.68 20.89
N ARG A 642 -30.84 15.75 20.96
CA ARG A 642 -31.57 17.01 21.09
C ARG A 642 -31.15 17.79 22.33
N ARG A 643 -31.13 17.15 23.51
CA ARG A 643 -30.68 17.78 24.76
C ARG A 643 -29.23 18.26 24.69
N ALA A 644 -28.35 17.50 24.06
CA ALA A 644 -26.95 17.89 23.87
C ALA A 644 -26.81 19.13 22.98
N LEU A 645 -27.62 19.23 21.91
CA LEU A 645 -27.67 20.41 21.06
C LEU A 645 -28.22 21.64 21.79
N GLU A 646 -29.26 21.47 22.60
CA GLU A 646 -29.81 22.54 23.44
C GLU A 646 -28.77 23.05 24.44
N ALA A 647 -28.01 22.14 25.07
CA ALA A 647 -26.93 22.50 25.99
C ALA A 647 -25.82 23.29 25.29
N LEU A 648 -25.41 22.87 24.08
CA LEU A 648 -24.43 23.60 23.26
C LEU A 648 -24.97 24.99 22.85
N ALA A 649 -26.22 25.07 22.41
CA ALA A 649 -26.85 26.35 22.06
C ALA A 649 -26.89 27.31 23.26
N ALA A 650 -27.25 26.82 24.45
CA ALA A 650 -27.24 27.61 25.69
C ALA A 650 -25.83 28.10 26.04
N ALA A 651 -24.81 27.25 25.90
CA ALA A 651 -23.41 27.62 26.11
C ALA A 651 -22.96 28.71 25.12
N ILE A 652 -23.32 28.59 23.84
CA ILE A 652 -23.04 29.59 22.80
C ILE A 652 -23.69 30.92 23.15
N VAL A 653 -24.97 30.94 23.54
CA VAL A 653 -25.67 32.17 23.96
C VAL A 653 -24.98 32.81 25.15
N SER A 654 -24.57 32.01 26.14
CA SER A 654 -23.86 32.51 27.33
C SER A 654 -22.52 33.15 26.97
N GLN A 655 -21.68 32.46 26.20
CA GLN A 655 -20.37 32.97 25.75
C GLN A 655 -20.52 34.21 24.88
N ALA A 656 -21.40 34.15 23.89
CA ALA A 656 -21.68 35.26 22.98
C ALA A 656 -22.23 36.48 23.72
N SER A 657 -23.02 36.30 24.78
CA SER A 657 -23.54 37.42 25.59
C SER A 657 -22.45 38.19 26.33
N MET A 658 -21.39 37.50 26.79
CA MET A 658 -20.25 38.16 27.44
C MET A 658 -19.44 39.01 26.45
N LEU A 659 -19.34 38.57 25.19
CA LEU A 659 -18.52 39.22 24.15
C LEU A 659 -19.31 40.24 23.30
N ALA A 660 -20.64 40.10 23.20
CA ALA A 660 -21.50 40.90 22.33
C ALA A 660 -21.47 42.41 22.62
N VAL A 661 -21.02 42.82 23.81
CA VAL A 661 -20.87 44.24 24.16
C VAL A 661 -19.70 44.89 23.42
N TYR A 662 -18.67 44.11 23.09
CA TYR A 662 -17.42 44.58 22.50
C TYR A 662 -17.25 44.14 21.04
N GLU A 663 -17.82 42.99 20.67
CA GLU A 663 -17.61 42.34 19.38
C GLU A 663 -18.91 42.15 18.60
N PRO A 664 -19.09 42.81 17.44
CA PRO A 664 -20.30 42.69 16.61
C PRO A 664 -20.60 41.26 16.16
N HIS A 665 -19.56 40.46 15.87
CA HIS A 665 -19.70 39.05 15.50
C HIS A 665 -20.35 38.23 16.63
N ALA A 666 -19.96 38.48 17.89
CA ALA A 666 -20.57 37.80 19.02
C ALA A 666 -22.05 38.23 19.23
N ALA A 667 -22.39 39.49 18.94
CA ALA A 667 -23.78 39.94 18.97
C ALA A 667 -24.65 39.23 17.90
N GLU A 668 -24.09 39.02 16.71
CA GLU A 668 -24.73 38.26 15.63
C GLU A 668 -24.95 36.79 16.03
N VAL A 669 -23.91 36.11 16.54
CA VAL A 669 -24.01 34.72 17.03
C VAL A 669 -25.07 34.61 18.13
N ARG A 670 -25.09 35.55 19.09
CA ARG A 670 -26.12 35.57 20.15
C ARG A 670 -27.52 35.68 19.57
N ALA A 671 -27.74 36.60 18.64
CA ALA A 671 -29.05 36.80 18.02
C ALA A 671 -29.54 35.53 17.31
N LEU A 672 -28.64 34.85 16.61
CA LEU A 672 -28.93 33.61 15.89
C LEU A 672 -29.35 32.47 16.84
N PHE A 673 -28.60 32.24 17.92
CA PHE A 673 -28.84 31.11 18.83
C PHE A 673 -29.93 31.36 19.89
N SER A 674 -30.31 32.62 20.15
CA SER A 674 -31.35 32.95 21.14
C SER A 674 -32.75 32.39 20.78
N GLY A 675 -32.99 32.10 19.50
CA GLY A 675 -34.26 31.54 19.00
C GLY A 675 -34.29 30.02 18.83
N PHE A 676 -33.23 29.28 19.18
CA PHE A 676 -33.10 27.84 18.87
C PHE A 676 -34.14 26.94 19.57
N ALA A 677 -34.77 27.42 20.65
CA ALA A 677 -35.63 26.63 21.54
C ALA A 677 -37.03 26.25 20.98
N SER A 678 -37.46 26.74 19.80
CA SER A 678 -38.85 26.55 19.33
C SER A 678 -39.07 25.58 18.15
N ASP A 679 -38.06 25.23 17.35
CA ASP A 679 -38.23 24.45 16.11
C ASP A 679 -37.20 23.30 15.95
N ALA A 680 -36.85 22.61 17.05
CA ALA A 680 -35.72 21.67 17.16
C ALA A 680 -35.83 20.37 16.32
N SER A 681 -35.78 20.49 14.98
CA SER A 681 -35.52 19.41 14.03
C SER A 681 -34.03 19.30 13.67
N GLY A 682 -33.13 19.90 14.48
CA GLY A 682 -31.70 20.07 14.21
C GLY A 682 -31.04 18.92 13.44
N GLY A 683 -31.00 19.08 12.11
CA GLY A 683 -30.37 18.12 11.19
C GLY A 683 -31.07 16.78 10.99
N ASP A 684 -32.31 16.58 11.45
CA ASP A 684 -33.09 15.35 11.23
C ASP A 684 -33.35 15.12 9.74
N ARG A 685 -32.88 13.97 9.23
CA ARG A 685 -32.95 13.60 7.81
C ARG A 685 -33.99 12.54 7.52
N ARG A 686 -34.84 12.19 8.49
CA ARG A 686 -35.81 11.09 8.37
C ARG A 686 -36.68 11.22 7.12
N ASN A 687 -37.28 12.39 6.88
CA ASN A 687 -38.15 12.60 5.71
C ASN A 687 -37.37 12.45 4.40
N ALA A 688 -36.19 13.05 4.29
CA ALA A 688 -35.34 12.94 3.10
C ALA A 688 -34.90 11.49 2.84
N LEU A 689 -34.62 10.71 3.89
CA LEU A 689 -34.30 9.29 3.80
C LEU A 689 -35.51 8.45 3.38
N LEU A 690 -36.72 8.77 3.85
CA LEU A 690 -37.95 8.09 3.45
C LEU A 690 -38.32 8.37 1.99
N ASP A 691 -38.22 9.62 1.56
CA ASP A 691 -38.41 10.00 0.15
C ASP A 691 -37.40 9.31 -0.77
N LEU A 692 -36.18 9.11 -0.27
CA LEU A 692 -35.16 8.37 -0.99
C LEU A 692 -35.49 6.86 -1.03
N ALA A 693 -35.88 6.28 0.10
CA ALA A 693 -36.26 4.87 0.24
C ALA A 693 -37.41 4.46 -0.69
N ALA A 694 -38.35 5.39 -0.96
CA ALA A 694 -39.45 5.19 -1.89
C ALA A 694 -39.00 5.00 -3.35
N SER A 695 -37.77 5.40 -3.69
CA SER A 695 -37.21 5.29 -5.05
C SER A 695 -36.44 3.99 -5.30
N PHE A 696 -36.29 3.10 -4.33
CA PHE A 696 -35.46 1.89 -4.45
C PHE A 696 -36.29 0.67 -4.80
N GLY A 697 -35.76 -0.20 -5.67
CA GLY A 697 -36.31 -1.53 -5.93
C GLY A 697 -36.41 -2.39 -4.66
N ALA A 698 -37.31 -3.38 -4.66
CA ALA A 698 -37.53 -4.25 -3.49
C ALA A 698 -36.28 -5.07 -3.11
N ASP A 699 -35.47 -5.45 -4.11
CA ASP A 699 -34.30 -6.32 -3.96
C ASP A 699 -32.95 -5.57 -3.94
N GLU A 700 -32.95 -4.23 -3.97
CA GLU A 700 -31.71 -3.43 -3.93
C GLU A 700 -31.02 -3.53 -2.56
N ALA A 701 -29.74 -3.90 -2.57
CA ALA A 701 -28.89 -3.84 -1.39
C ALA A 701 -28.40 -2.41 -1.14
N VAL A 702 -28.83 -1.82 -0.03
CA VAL A 702 -28.54 -0.41 0.30
C VAL A 702 -27.70 -0.30 1.57
N ALA A 703 -26.55 0.37 1.45
CA ALA A 703 -25.70 0.74 2.58
C ALA A 703 -25.89 2.22 2.94
N VAL A 704 -25.98 2.53 4.23
CA VAL A 704 -26.02 3.90 4.76
C VAL A 704 -24.76 4.16 5.58
N VAL A 705 -23.95 5.12 5.13
CA VAL A 705 -22.63 5.40 5.74
C VAL A 705 -22.76 6.37 6.89
N CYS A 706 -22.34 5.95 8.08
CA CYS A 706 -22.35 6.73 9.30
C CYS A 706 -20.93 7.10 9.74
N ARG A 707 -20.83 8.15 10.56
CA ARG A 707 -19.55 8.68 11.06
C ARG A 707 -18.81 7.72 12.00
N SER A 708 -19.55 6.89 12.74
CA SER A 708 -19.00 5.93 13.71
C SER A 708 -19.87 4.68 13.81
N SER A 709 -19.33 3.59 14.36
CA SER A 709 -20.08 2.36 14.64
C SER A 709 -21.23 2.64 15.61
N VAL A 710 -20.98 3.42 16.66
CA VAL A 710 -22.00 3.85 17.63
C VAL A 710 -23.15 4.60 16.95
N THR A 711 -22.84 5.53 16.04
CA THR A 711 -23.86 6.24 15.26
C THR A 711 -24.63 5.28 14.35
N ALA A 712 -23.94 4.32 13.71
CA ALA A 712 -24.58 3.32 12.87
C ALA A 712 -25.57 2.45 13.67
N ASP A 713 -25.19 2.00 14.86
CA ASP A 713 -26.03 1.17 15.72
C ASP A 713 -27.25 1.94 16.25
N ARG A 714 -27.06 3.21 16.67
CA ARG A 714 -28.17 4.08 17.09
C ARG A 714 -29.15 4.35 15.94
N CYS A 715 -28.63 4.67 14.75
CA CYS A 715 -29.47 4.87 13.57
C CYS A 715 -30.19 3.58 13.17
N ARG A 716 -29.55 2.41 13.29
CA ARG A 716 -30.18 1.10 13.06
C ARG A 716 -31.36 0.91 14.00
N ALA A 717 -31.17 1.13 15.31
CA ALA A 717 -32.24 1.04 16.30
C ALA A 717 -33.38 2.04 16.02
N ALA A 718 -33.06 3.28 15.64
CA ALA A 718 -34.06 4.29 15.27
C ALA A 718 -34.81 3.93 13.98
N ALA A 719 -34.15 3.25 13.04
CA ALA A 719 -34.73 2.81 11.77
C ALA A 719 -35.67 1.61 11.91
N GLU A 720 -35.55 0.79 12.96
CA GLU A 720 -36.45 -0.35 13.22
C GLU A 720 -37.92 0.08 13.38
N ALA A 721 -38.16 1.31 13.80
CA ALA A 721 -39.50 1.87 13.93
C ALA A 721 -40.18 2.18 12.59
N THR A 722 -39.45 2.12 11.46
CA THR A 722 -39.98 2.46 10.13
C THR A 722 -39.64 1.38 9.09
N ASP A 723 -40.65 0.67 8.60
CA ASP A 723 -40.48 -0.48 7.69
C ASP A 723 -39.60 -0.19 6.47
N ALA A 724 -39.71 1.00 5.87
CA ALA A 724 -38.94 1.39 4.69
C ALA A 724 -37.42 1.51 4.93
N LEU A 725 -37.01 1.85 6.17
CA LEU A 725 -35.61 2.06 6.55
C LEU A 725 -34.99 0.80 7.19
N ARG A 726 -35.82 -0.15 7.64
CA ARG A 726 -35.38 -1.40 8.28
C ARG A 726 -34.50 -2.26 7.38
N ARG A 727 -34.66 -2.14 6.06
CA ARG A 727 -33.87 -2.88 5.06
C ARG A 727 -32.47 -2.29 4.79
N PHE A 728 -32.13 -1.13 5.36
CA PHE A 728 -30.84 -0.49 5.13
C PHE A 728 -29.76 -1.08 6.03
N GLU A 729 -28.58 -1.31 5.46
CA GLU A 729 -27.40 -1.70 6.22
C GLU A 729 -26.67 -0.43 6.70
N TRP A 730 -26.80 -0.11 8.00
CA TRP A 730 -26.13 1.02 8.64
C TRP A 730 -24.71 0.64 9.06
N MET A 731 -23.70 1.34 8.55
CA MET A 731 -22.29 0.96 8.74
C MET A 731 -21.32 2.15 8.67
N THR A 732 -20.06 1.96 9.03
CA THR A 732 -18.98 2.96 8.83
C THR A 732 -18.35 2.84 7.45
N ILE A 733 -17.48 3.81 7.09
CA ILE A 733 -16.70 3.73 5.85
C ILE A 733 -15.76 2.52 5.83
N GLU A 734 -15.19 2.12 6.98
CA GLU A 734 -14.34 0.93 7.10
C GLU A 734 -15.13 -0.35 6.83
N ALA A 735 -16.33 -0.46 7.40
CA ALA A 735 -17.23 -1.59 7.16
C ALA A 735 -17.71 -1.63 5.69
N LEU A 736 -17.95 -0.46 5.08
CA LEU A 736 -18.26 -0.35 3.66
C LEU A 736 -17.10 -0.85 2.78
N ARG A 737 -15.84 -0.46 3.07
CA ARG A 737 -14.65 -0.97 2.35
C ARG A 737 -14.54 -2.50 2.39
N ALA A 738 -14.93 -3.11 3.51
CA ALA A 738 -14.88 -4.57 3.66
C ALA A 738 -16.01 -5.29 2.91
N SER A 739 -17.19 -4.67 2.81
CA SER A 739 -18.45 -5.36 2.41
C SER A 739 -18.93 -5.00 0.99
N ALA A 740 -18.54 -3.83 0.47
CA ALA A 740 -18.88 -3.38 -0.88
C ALA A 740 -18.30 -4.28 -1.98
N PRO A 741 -18.96 -4.38 -3.15
CA PRO A 741 -19.93 -3.42 -3.71
C PRO A 741 -21.39 -3.60 -3.26
N TYR A 742 -22.14 -2.50 -3.26
CA TYR A 742 -23.60 -2.42 -3.03
C TYR A 742 -24.34 -1.91 -4.28
N ASP A 743 -25.66 -2.11 -4.36
CA ASP A 743 -26.45 -1.52 -5.45
C ASP A 743 -26.57 0.00 -5.25
N ARG A 744 -26.78 0.43 -4.00
CA ARG A 744 -26.87 1.85 -3.65
C ARG A 744 -26.14 2.17 -2.34
N VAL A 745 -25.43 3.29 -2.34
CA VAL A 745 -24.77 3.84 -1.15
C VAL A 745 -25.40 5.20 -0.81
N VAL A 746 -25.89 5.35 0.41
CA VAL A 746 -26.49 6.59 0.90
C VAL A 746 -25.56 7.26 1.90
N VAL A 747 -25.28 8.54 1.67
CA VAL A 747 -24.41 9.37 2.51
C VAL A 747 -25.26 10.46 3.16
N PRO A 748 -25.73 10.27 4.40
CA PRO A 748 -26.65 11.17 5.08
C PRO A 748 -25.93 12.34 5.77
N GLY A 749 -25.24 13.17 4.99
CA GLY A 749 -24.57 14.39 5.47
C GLY A 749 -23.06 14.41 5.26
N TRP A 750 -22.42 15.43 5.83
CA TRP A 750 -20.98 15.62 5.72
C TRP A 750 -20.19 14.70 6.68
N LEU A 751 -19.56 13.66 6.14
CA LEU A 751 -18.74 12.70 6.91
C LEU A 751 -17.28 13.12 7.07
N GLY A 752 -16.93 14.34 6.65
CA GLY A 752 -15.55 14.84 6.66
C GLY A 752 -14.89 14.78 5.29
N ARG A 753 -13.97 15.71 5.06
CA ARG A 753 -13.36 15.96 3.73
C ARG A 753 -12.74 14.71 3.10
N GLN A 754 -11.98 13.93 3.88
CA GLN A 754 -11.31 12.73 3.37
C GLN A 754 -12.30 11.64 2.96
N VAL A 755 -13.32 11.38 3.78
CA VAL A 755 -14.36 10.39 3.52
C VAL A 755 -15.22 10.81 2.32
N MET A 756 -15.59 12.09 2.22
CA MET A 756 -16.36 12.59 1.08
C MET A 756 -15.58 12.46 -0.23
N ARG A 757 -14.28 12.75 -0.23
CA ARG A 757 -13.41 12.53 -1.42
C ARG A 757 -13.37 11.06 -1.81
N GLU A 758 -13.22 10.17 -0.84
CA GLU A 758 -13.18 8.73 -1.10
C GLU A 758 -14.50 8.21 -1.67
N LEU A 759 -15.63 8.60 -1.08
CA LEU A 759 -16.97 8.22 -1.53
C LEU A 759 -17.26 8.72 -2.95
N SER A 760 -16.65 9.83 -3.39
CA SER A 760 -16.76 10.35 -4.75
C SER A 760 -15.80 9.69 -5.75
N ASN A 761 -14.73 9.04 -5.26
CA ASN A 761 -13.62 8.55 -6.09
C ASN A 761 -13.54 7.01 -6.15
N VAL A 762 -14.37 6.29 -5.38
CA VAL A 762 -14.36 4.82 -5.28
C VAL A 762 -15.76 4.27 -5.58
N GLY A 763 -15.83 3.20 -6.37
CA GLY A 763 -17.07 2.49 -6.72
C GLY A 763 -17.61 1.61 -5.59
N PHE A 764 -17.99 2.19 -4.46
CA PHE A 764 -18.61 1.42 -3.36
C PHE A 764 -20.00 0.88 -3.72
N GLY A 765 -20.68 1.48 -4.68
CA GLY A 765 -21.89 0.93 -5.25
C GLY A 765 -22.25 1.52 -6.61
N ALA A 766 -23.27 0.96 -7.24
CA ALA A 766 -23.67 1.37 -8.58
C ALA A 766 -24.21 2.80 -8.63
N ARG A 767 -24.84 3.24 -7.54
CA ARG A 767 -25.30 4.61 -7.34
C ARG A 767 -24.97 5.11 -5.93
N THR A 768 -24.43 6.31 -5.84
CA THR A 768 -24.17 7.00 -4.57
C THR A 768 -25.06 8.22 -4.44
N ASP A 769 -25.93 8.24 -3.43
CA ASP A 769 -26.83 9.36 -3.14
C ASP A 769 -26.38 10.09 -1.87
N MET A 770 -25.97 11.34 -2.06
CA MET A 770 -25.58 12.23 -0.96
C MET A 770 -26.78 13.10 -0.58
N LEU A 771 -27.23 12.98 0.65
CA LEU A 771 -28.17 13.93 1.24
C LEU A 771 -27.31 15.00 1.91
N LEU A 772 -27.39 16.26 1.48
CA LEU A 772 -26.58 17.36 2.02
C LEU A 772 -27.47 18.56 2.37
N LEU A 773 -27.04 19.37 3.34
CA LEU A 773 -27.58 20.72 3.56
C LEU A 773 -26.92 21.71 2.58
N PRO A 774 -27.48 22.93 2.37
CA PRO A 774 -26.93 23.90 1.43
C PRO A 774 -25.44 24.23 1.69
N TYR A 775 -25.04 24.48 2.94
CA TYR A 775 -23.63 24.69 3.26
C TYR A 775 -22.76 23.45 3.07
N GLU A 776 -23.26 22.24 3.38
CA GLU A 776 -22.53 20.99 3.14
C GLU A 776 -22.32 20.75 1.64
N ARG A 777 -23.29 21.14 0.81
CA ARG A 777 -23.14 21.15 -0.64
C ARG A 777 -22.04 22.10 -1.09
N ARG A 778 -21.97 23.32 -0.52
CA ARG A 778 -20.86 24.26 -0.79
C ARG A 778 -19.51 23.65 -0.38
N TRP A 779 -19.43 22.94 0.75
CA TRP A 779 -18.21 22.24 1.18
C TRP A 779 -17.82 21.11 0.22
N TYR A 780 -18.80 20.34 -0.23
CA TYR A 780 -18.60 19.27 -1.20
C TYR A 780 -18.09 19.82 -2.54
N ASP A 781 -18.76 20.81 -3.11
CA ASP A 781 -18.38 21.39 -4.41
C ASP A 781 -16.96 22.00 -4.35
N ARG A 782 -16.60 22.68 -3.25
CA ARG A 782 -15.23 23.17 -3.01
C ARG A 782 -14.23 22.02 -2.97
N THR A 783 -14.55 20.96 -2.24
CA THR A 783 -13.69 19.78 -2.07
C THR A 783 -13.45 19.03 -3.38
N ILE A 784 -14.49 18.83 -4.19
CA ILE A 784 -14.39 18.15 -5.49
C ILE A 784 -13.71 19.01 -6.55
N SER A 785 -13.95 20.32 -6.55
CA SER A 785 -13.26 21.25 -7.46
C SER A 785 -11.76 21.32 -7.15
N ALA A 786 -11.41 21.36 -5.87
CA ALA A 786 -10.05 21.14 -5.42
C ALA A 786 -9.52 19.75 -5.76
N GLY A 787 -10.40 18.72 -5.72
CA GLY A 787 -10.24 17.37 -6.29
C GLY A 787 -9.46 17.38 -7.59
N ARG A 788 -10.16 17.89 -8.60
CA ARG A 788 -9.73 17.97 -9.99
C ARG A 788 -8.44 18.76 -10.18
N ARG A 789 -8.30 19.91 -9.50
CA ARG A 789 -7.06 20.71 -9.60
C ARG A 789 -5.83 19.97 -9.08
N TRP A 790 -6.00 19.11 -8.08
CA TRP A 790 -4.91 18.31 -7.55
C TRP A 790 -4.56 17.12 -8.44
N GLU A 791 -5.57 16.44 -8.99
CA GLU A 791 -5.39 15.39 -10.00
C GLU A 791 -4.60 15.94 -11.20
N GLN A 792 -4.93 17.14 -11.68
CA GLN A 792 -4.15 17.82 -12.73
C GLN A 792 -2.68 18.06 -12.34
N ARG A 793 -2.40 18.41 -11.08
CA ARG A 793 -1.02 18.57 -10.59
C ARG A 793 -0.28 17.23 -10.57
N LEU A 794 -0.94 16.17 -10.12
CA LEU A 794 -0.38 14.82 -10.11
C LEU A 794 -0.10 14.30 -11.53
N GLU A 795 -1.04 14.50 -12.44
CA GLU A 795 -0.89 14.14 -13.85
C GLU A 795 0.33 14.83 -14.45
N ARG A 796 0.51 16.13 -14.19
CA ARG A 796 1.69 16.88 -14.66
C ARG A 796 2.99 16.30 -14.11
N SER A 797 3.05 15.98 -12.81
CA SER A 797 4.24 15.33 -12.21
C SER A 797 4.51 13.94 -12.80
N THR A 798 3.45 13.17 -13.03
CA THR A 798 3.55 11.84 -13.66
C THR A 798 4.04 11.98 -15.10
N ALA A 799 3.52 12.92 -15.87
CA ALA A 799 3.94 13.17 -17.25
C ALA A 799 5.43 13.54 -17.34
N GLN A 800 5.94 14.35 -16.41
CA GLN A 800 7.37 14.66 -16.29
C GLN A 800 8.21 13.41 -15.97
N LEU A 801 7.72 12.53 -15.09
CA LEU A 801 8.36 11.25 -14.82
C LEU A 801 8.37 10.36 -16.07
N LEU A 802 7.23 10.18 -16.73
CA LEU A 802 7.13 9.35 -17.94
C LEU A 802 8.09 9.85 -19.02
N LYS A 803 8.18 11.17 -19.25
CA LYS A 803 9.17 11.75 -20.17
C LYS A 803 10.60 11.31 -19.82
N ARG A 804 10.99 11.40 -18.55
CA ARG A 804 12.32 10.92 -18.10
C ARG A 804 12.52 9.43 -18.38
N ILE A 805 11.53 8.57 -18.09
CA ILE A 805 11.74 7.12 -18.32
C ILE A 805 11.82 6.77 -19.81
N VAL A 806 11.13 7.54 -20.65
CA VAL A 806 11.20 7.40 -22.12
C VAL A 806 12.55 7.88 -22.63
N ASP A 807 13.00 9.06 -22.18
CA ASP A 807 14.30 9.65 -22.54
C ASP A 807 15.49 8.76 -22.08
N ASP A 808 15.34 8.07 -20.94
CA ASP A 808 16.34 7.15 -20.38
C ASP A 808 16.40 5.77 -21.08
N GLY A 809 15.63 5.57 -22.17
CA GLY A 809 15.84 4.44 -23.08
C GLY A 809 15.14 3.13 -22.71
N LEU A 810 13.86 3.20 -22.34
CA LEU A 810 12.95 2.02 -22.38
C LEU A 810 12.66 1.60 -23.85
N GLY A 811 13.70 1.20 -24.58
CA GLY A 811 13.64 0.60 -25.92
C GLY A 811 13.49 1.58 -27.08
N ALA A 812 14.22 1.33 -28.17
CA ALA A 812 14.21 2.11 -29.42
C ALA A 812 12.92 1.93 -30.27
N ALA A 813 11.77 1.69 -29.64
CA ALA A 813 10.52 1.46 -30.34
C ALA A 813 9.76 2.78 -30.56
N GLU A 814 9.92 3.30 -31.79
CA GLU A 814 8.89 3.97 -32.60
C GLU A 814 8.52 5.42 -32.25
N HIS A 815 8.94 6.35 -33.12
CA HIS A 815 8.70 7.80 -33.06
C HIS A 815 7.24 8.22 -32.75
N ARG A 816 6.24 7.51 -33.27
CA ARG A 816 4.81 7.87 -33.10
C ARG A 816 4.34 7.78 -31.65
N TRP A 817 4.86 6.82 -30.89
CA TRP A 817 4.52 6.64 -29.47
C TRP A 817 5.23 7.68 -28.60
N HIS A 818 6.47 8.04 -28.97
CA HIS A 818 7.22 9.13 -28.34
C HIS A 818 6.54 10.49 -28.56
N GLU A 819 5.98 10.70 -29.76
CA GLU A 819 5.23 11.89 -30.14
C GLU A 819 3.90 12.00 -29.37
N GLN A 820 3.15 10.90 -29.22
CA GLN A 820 1.93 10.85 -28.40
C GLN A 820 2.20 11.10 -26.91
N ALA A 821 3.24 10.48 -26.33
CA ALA A 821 3.64 10.71 -24.94
C ALA A 821 4.09 12.16 -24.71
N SER A 822 4.80 12.75 -25.68
CA SER A 822 5.23 14.16 -25.65
C SER A 822 4.04 15.12 -25.80
N LEU A 823 3.07 14.81 -26.66
CA LEU A 823 1.83 15.58 -26.85
C LEU A 823 1.01 15.66 -25.55
N ARG A 824 0.93 14.59 -24.74
CA ARG A 824 0.28 14.64 -23.40
C ARG A 824 0.97 15.63 -22.47
N VAL A 825 2.31 15.60 -22.45
CA VAL A 825 3.14 16.50 -21.62
C VAL A 825 2.88 17.96 -22.02
N GLU A 826 2.77 18.24 -23.33
CA GLU A 826 2.53 19.58 -23.86
C GLU A 826 1.10 20.07 -23.61
N LEU A 827 0.08 19.23 -23.84
CA LEU A 827 -1.33 19.53 -23.55
C LEU A 827 -1.57 19.86 -22.07
N GLN A 828 -0.85 19.20 -21.16
CA GLN A 828 -1.00 19.39 -19.71
C GLN A 828 -0.13 20.52 -19.14
N ALA A 829 0.87 21.01 -19.87
CA ALA A 829 1.74 22.11 -19.43
C ALA A 829 1.06 23.49 -19.45
N ALA A 830 -0.05 23.65 -20.18
CA ALA A 830 -0.67 24.96 -20.46
C ALA A 830 -1.52 25.58 -19.33
N ASN A 831 -1.82 24.86 -18.25
CA ASN A 831 -2.73 25.34 -17.19
C ASN A 831 -1.98 25.84 -15.95
N ASP A 832 -2.08 27.13 -15.63
CA ASP A 832 -1.60 27.66 -14.35
C ASP A 832 -2.46 27.10 -13.20
N VAL A 833 -1.80 26.50 -12.20
CA VAL A 833 -2.47 25.95 -11.03
C VAL A 833 -2.39 26.97 -9.90
N GLU A 834 -3.46 27.73 -9.72
CA GLU A 834 -3.66 28.57 -8.53
C GLU A 834 -3.66 27.74 -7.23
N PRO A 835 -3.26 28.33 -6.10
CA PRO A 835 -3.33 27.66 -4.80
C PRO A 835 -4.76 27.20 -4.45
N ILE A 836 -4.85 25.98 -3.94
CA ILE A 836 -6.11 25.28 -3.68
C ILE A 836 -6.40 25.34 -2.17
N ASP A 837 -7.30 26.22 -1.72
CA ASP A 837 -7.92 26.09 -0.39
C ASP A 837 -9.33 25.47 -0.52
N ASP A 838 -9.52 24.32 0.10
CA ASP A 838 -10.80 23.58 0.15
C ASP A 838 -11.20 23.21 1.58
N THR A 839 -10.62 23.90 2.57
CA THR A 839 -10.83 23.62 3.97
C THR A 839 -12.25 24.05 4.37
N PRO A 840 -13.10 23.14 4.91
CA PRO A 840 -14.43 23.49 5.41
C PRO A 840 -14.35 24.54 6.53
N ASP A 841 -15.41 25.33 6.70
CA ASP A 841 -15.41 26.47 7.62
C ASP A 841 -15.17 26.02 9.08
N THR A 842 -15.66 24.84 9.48
CA THR A 842 -15.37 24.27 10.81
C THR A 842 -13.88 23.93 11.01
N ALA A 843 -13.22 23.43 9.95
CA ALA A 843 -11.80 23.11 9.98
C ALA A 843 -10.92 24.36 9.87
N GLN A 844 -11.40 25.44 9.24
CA GLN A 844 -10.72 26.73 9.26
C GLN A 844 -10.70 27.33 10.68
N ALA A 845 -11.81 27.26 11.42
CA ALA A 845 -11.89 27.71 12.81
C ALA A 845 -10.89 26.97 13.72
N GLU A 846 -10.78 25.64 13.58
CA GLU A 846 -9.75 24.86 14.29
C GLU A 846 -8.31 25.24 13.90
N THR A 847 -8.07 25.54 12.62
CA THR A 847 -6.75 25.94 12.14
C THR A 847 -6.36 27.29 12.75
N ARG A 848 -7.31 28.24 12.81
CA ARG A 848 -7.12 29.53 13.48
C ARG A 848 -6.87 29.34 14.97
N ALA A 849 -7.65 28.50 15.64
CA ALA A 849 -7.43 28.19 17.06
C ALA A 849 -6.05 27.55 17.32
N ILE A 850 -5.59 26.62 16.47
CA ILE A 850 -4.22 26.07 16.54
C ILE A 850 -3.18 27.18 16.44
N GLU A 851 -3.35 28.09 15.48
CA GLU A 851 -2.44 29.22 15.26
C GLU A 851 -2.50 30.24 16.41
N GLY A 852 -3.68 30.49 16.97
CA GLY A 852 -3.88 31.31 18.16
C GLY A 852 -3.20 30.71 19.39
N ILE A 853 -3.41 29.42 19.67
CA ILE A 853 -2.71 28.69 20.75
C ILE A 853 -1.19 28.78 20.55
N ARG A 854 -0.70 28.58 19.32
CA ARG A 854 0.73 28.70 18.99
C ARG A 854 1.31 30.08 19.30
N ARG A 855 0.55 31.15 19.05
CA ARG A 855 1.00 32.53 19.31
C ARG A 855 1.04 32.87 20.79
N VAL A 856 0.08 32.37 21.58
CA VAL A 856 -0.07 32.69 23.00
C VAL A 856 0.81 31.80 23.89
N LEU A 857 1.14 30.58 23.46
CA LEU A 857 2.06 29.74 24.22
C LEU A 857 3.44 30.42 24.36
N PRO A 858 4.02 30.46 25.56
CA PRO A 858 5.29 31.15 25.80
C PRO A 858 6.38 30.61 24.88
N SER A 859 7.09 31.48 24.16
CA SER A 859 8.21 31.05 23.33
C SER A 859 9.31 30.45 24.22
N ALA A 860 10.01 29.44 23.68
CA ALA A 860 11.13 28.74 24.32
C ALA A 860 12.27 29.66 24.82
N ALA A 861 12.27 30.95 24.47
CA ALA A 861 13.30 31.91 24.80
C ALA A 861 13.31 32.36 26.29
N CYS A 862 12.22 32.16 27.06
CA CYS A 862 12.08 32.75 28.40
C CYS A 862 12.21 31.79 29.60
N ARG A 863 12.41 30.47 29.41
CA ARG A 863 12.51 29.50 30.52
C ARG A 863 13.59 28.43 30.31
N ASN A 864 14.16 27.94 31.42
CA ASN A 864 15.32 27.03 31.40
C ASN A 864 15.01 25.56 31.02
N GLU A 865 13.75 25.12 31.03
CA GLU A 865 13.34 23.74 30.69
C GLU A 865 12.19 23.69 29.69
N THR A 866 12.51 23.39 28.43
CA THR A 866 11.54 23.24 27.33
C THR A 866 11.47 21.79 26.85
N ALA A 867 10.30 21.39 26.35
CA ALA A 867 10.05 20.07 25.80
C ALA A 867 9.35 20.19 24.44
N LYS A 868 9.65 19.27 23.52
CA LYS A 868 8.89 19.14 22.27
C LYS A 868 7.55 18.47 22.58
N ALA A 869 6.45 19.08 22.15
CA ALA A 869 5.10 18.58 22.34
C ALA A 869 4.28 18.66 21.05
N GLN A 870 3.48 17.63 20.82
CA GLN A 870 2.42 17.55 19.82
C GLN A 870 1.14 18.17 20.40
N LEU A 871 0.62 19.21 19.74
CA LEU A 871 -0.68 19.80 20.10
C LEU A 871 -1.81 18.87 19.63
N VAL A 872 -2.77 18.60 20.51
CA VAL A 872 -3.96 17.77 20.27
C VAL A 872 -5.20 18.53 20.73
N LEU A 873 -6.14 18.79 19.82
CA LEU A 873 -7.47 19.31 20.14
C LEU A 873 -8.45 18.17 20.32
N PHE A 874 -9.42 18.37 21.21
CA PHE A 874 -10.47 17.41 21.51
C PHE A 874 -11.83 17.84 20.96
N THR A 875 -12.79 16.92 20.91
CA THR A 875 -14.19 17.20 20.52
C THR A 875 -14.87 18.18 21.46
N ASP A 876 -14.41 18.23 22.71
CA ASP A 876 -14.90 19.18 23.71
C ASP A 876 -14.44 20.58 23.28
N PRO A 877 -15.39 21.52 23.02
CA PRO A 877 -15.06 22.80 22.40
C PRO A 877 -14.00 23.55 23.20
N GLY A 878 -12.90 23.96 22.54
CA GLY A 878 -11.83 24.71 23.19
C GLY A 878 -10.87 23.88 24.06
N ALA A 879 -11.10 22.58 24.27
CA ALA A 879 -10.19 21.72 25.02
C ALA A 879 -9.02 21.22 24.15
N PHE A 880 -7.81 21.24 24.71
CA PHE A 880 -6.60 20.75 24.05
C PHE A 880 -5.59 20.15 25.04
N ALA A 881 -4.60 19.42 24.55
CA ALA A 881 -3.47 18.93 25.32
C ALA A 881 -2.16 19.07 24.52
N LEU A 882 -1.05 19.19 25.24
CA LEU A 882 0.30 19.17 24.70
C LEU A 882 0.95 17.85 25.12
N LEU A 883 1.16 16.94 24.17
CA LEU A 883 1.61 15.58 24.46
C LEU A 883 3.02 15.32 23.91
N PRO A 884 3.89 14.57 24.60
CA PRO A 884 5.24 14.30 24.09
C PRO A 884 5.17 13.44 22.80
N PRO A 885 5.82 13.83 21.68
CA PRO A 885 5.65 13.15 20.38
C PRO A 885 6.04 11.67 20.36
N ALA A 886 7.00 11.30 21.21
CA ALA A 886 7.45 9.92 21.40
C ALA A 886 6.82 9.24 22.64
N GLY A 887 5.87 9.91 23.30
CA GLY A 887 5.14 9.36 24.43
C GLY A 887 3.99 8.45 24.00
N HIS A 888 3.41 7.78 24.98
CA HIS A 888 2.25 6.91 24.79
C HIS A 888 1.06 7.49 25.56
N VAL A 889 -0.15 7.30 25.01
CA VAL A 889 -1.42 7.70 25.62
C VAL A 889 -2.34 6.49 25.62
N ILE A 890 -3.17 6.39 26.65
CA ILE A 890 -4.20 5.36 26.74
C ILE A 890 -5.34 5.73 25.77
N VAL A 891 -5.57 4.88 24.77
CA VAL A 891 -6.68 4.93 23.84
C VAL A 891 -7.62 3.78 24.16
N LEU A 892 -8.89 4.09 24.44
CA LEU A 892 -9.91 3.09 24.76
C LEU A 892 -10.54 2.54 23.48
N PRO A 893 -10.81 1.22 23.39
CA PRO A 893 -11.40 0.61 22.21
C PRO A 893 -12.91 0.91 22.19
N GLU A 894 -13.44 1.26 21.01
CA GLU A 894 -14.87 1.53 20.86
C GLU A 894 -15.58 0.32 20.22
N GLY A 895 -16.21 -0.51 21.05
CA GLY A 895 -17.01 -1.66 20.59
C GLY A 895 -17.31 -2.68 21.70
N HIS A 896 -18.31 -3.55 21.46
CA HIS A 896 -18.65 -4.69 22.32
C HIS A 896 -17.72 -5.90 22.17
N ASP A 897 -16.59 -5.74 21.49
CA ASP A 897 -15.53 -6.75 21.52
C ASP A 897 -14.93 -6.73 22.93
N THR A 898 -15.51 -7.53 23.83
CA THR A 898 -14.87 -7.87 25.10
C THR A 898 -13.47 -8.39 24.76
N PRO A 899 -12.39 -7.69 25.15
CA PRO A 899 -11.04 -8.16 24.89
C PRO A 899 -10.91 -9.53 25.55
N THR A 900 -10.59 -10.54 24.75
CA THR A 900 -10.22 -11.86 25.29
C THR A 900 -8.95 -11.67 26.11
N ALA A 901 -8.96 -12.19 27.33
CA ALA A 901 -8.03 -11.88 28.42
C ALA A 901 -6.52 -12.16 28.19
N ASP A 902 -6.09 -12.50 26.97
CA ASP A 902 -4.68 -12.69 26.62
C ASP A 902 -4.31 -11.83 25.40
N GLY A 903 -3.45 -10.82 25.61
CA GLY A 903 -2.75 -10.08 24.55
C GLY A 903 -3.34 -8.74 24.09
N ASP A 904 -4.58 -8.40 24.47
CA ASP A 904 -5.24 -7.13 24.07
C ASP A 904 -4.87 -5.91 24.95
N GLU A 905 -4.26 -6.12 26.13
CA GLU A 905 -3.86 -5.05 27.06
C GLU A 905 -2.83 -4.07 26.44
N THR A 906 -1.94 -4.59 25.57
CA THR A 906 -0.91 -3.81 24.86
C THR A 906 -1.41 -2.97 23.69
N ARG A 907 -2.67 -3.13 23.24
CA ARG A 907 -3.24 -2.35 22.12
C ARG A 907 -3.69 -0.94 22.51
N LEU A 908 -3.76 -0.67 23.81
CA LEU A 908 -4.37 0.55 24.36
C LEU A 908 -3.36 1.68 24.55
N LEU A 909 -2.08 1.36 24.71
CA LEU A 909 -1.01 2.35 24.73
C LEU A 909 -0.64 2.69 23.29
N THR A 910 -1.21 3.77 22.78
CA THR A 910 -0.94 4.27 21.42
C THR A 910 0.11 5.37 21.48
N SER A 911 1.10 5.30 20.60
CA SER A 911 2.08 6.39 20.42
C SER A 911 1.35 7.68 20.06
N VAL A 912 1.79 8.82 20.61
CA VAL A 912 1.21 10.14 20.27
C VAL A 912 1.30 10.41 18.75
N ALA A 913 2.34 9.91 18.08
CA ALA A 913 2.49 10.02 16.63
C ALA A 913 1.47 9.19 15.83
N ALA A 914 0.86 8.18 16.46
CA ALA A 914 -0.15 7.30 15.87
C ALA A 914 -1.60 7.72 16.19
N LEU A 915 -1.80 8.80 16.97
CA LEU A 915 -3.13 9.32 17.25
C LEU A 915 -3.81 9.80 15.96
N VAL A 916 -5.08 9.44 15.80
CA VAL A 916 -5.94 9.90 14.70
C VAL A 916 -7.23 10.52 15.25
N PRO A 917 -7.84 11.46 14.51
CA PRO A 917 -9.18 11.95 14.85
C PRO A 917 -10.17 10.81 15.08
N GLY A 918 -10.99 10.93 16.12
CA GLY A 918 -11.96 9.91 16.51
C GLY A 918 -11.53 8.99 17.65
N MET A 919 -10.23 8.84 17.93
CA MET A 919 -9.75 8.01 19.05
C MET A 919 -10.16 8.61 20.40
N LEU A 920 -10.67 7.77 21.31
CA LEU A 920 -11.01 8.15 22.68
C LEU A 920 -9.78 8.00 23.58
N THR A 921 -9.21 9.12 24.03
CA THR A 921 -8.06 9.11 24.93
C THR A 921 -8.48 9.30 26.38
N ALA A 922 -7.75 8.65 27.29
CA ALA A 922 -7.86 8.88 28.72
C ALA A 922 -6.66 9.70 29.21
N LEU A 923 -6.91 10.89 29.75
CA LEU A 923 -5.89 11.82 30.26
C LEU A 923 -6.03 12.02 31.78
N PRO A 924 -4.95 11.96 32.56
CA PRO A 924 -5.03 12.13 34.01
C PRO A 924 -5.39 13.58 34.38
N LEU A 925 -6.27 13.76 35.37
CA LEU A 925 -6.71 15.10 35.83
C LEU A 925 -5.86 15.66 36.99
N GLU A 926 -5.24 14.84 37.83
CA GLU A 926 -4.76 15.29 39.16
C GLU A 926 -3.26 15.07 39.49
N THR A 927 -2.42 14.47 38.64
CA THR A 927 -1.03 14.13 39.05
C THR A 927 0.08 14.63 38.13
N ASP A 928 0.99 15.43 38.71
CA ASP A 928 2.27 15.90 38.13
C ASP A 928 3.40 14.85 38.13
N ARG A 929 3.14 13.65 38.67
CA ARG A 929 4.05 12.51 38.61
C ARG A 929 3.43 11.43 37.74
N ASP A 930 4.24 10.85 36.87
CA ASP A 930 3.85 9.72 36.03
C ASP A 930 3.32 8.60 36.95
N LEU A 931 2.00 8.34 36.91
CA LEU A 931 1.31 7.39 37.76
C LEU A 931 1.95 5.99 37.66
N VAL A 932 2.49 5.69 36.48
CA VAL A 932 3.27 4.48 36.18
C VAL A 932 4.55 4.40 37.03
N ASP A 933 5.28 5.51 37.21
CA ASP A 933 6.51 5.52 38.02
C ASP A 933 6.22 5.40 39.52
N ALA A 934 5.12 5.99 39.99
CA ALA A 934 4.69 5.86 41.38
C ALA A 934 4.19 4.46 41.73
N TRP A 935 3.59 3.77 40.75
CA TRP A 935 3.10 2.40 40.92
C TRP A 935 4.23 1.37 40.71
N ALA A 936 5.13 1.57 39.75
CA ALA A 936 6.35 0.77 39.58
C ALA A 936 7.21 0.74 40.86
N ASP A 937 7.33 1.86 41.57
CA ASP A 937 8.03 1.93 42.86
C ASP A 937 7.39 1.09 43.97
N ARG A 938 6.06 0.93 43.93
CA ARG A 938 5.31 0.14 44.93
C ARG A 938 5.34 -1.36 44.64
N MET A 939 5.38 -1.74 43.36
CA MET A 939 5.58 -3.14 42.96
C MET A 939 6.97 -3.67 43.33
N LEU A 940 7.94 -2.76 43.49
CA LEU A 940 9.29 -3.08 43.91
C LEU A 940 9.36 -3.09 45.45
N ALA A 941 9.58 -4.27 46.05
CA ALA A 941 9.71 -4.44 47.51
C ALA A 941 10.78 -3.55 48.17
N ASP A 942 11.76 -3.06 47.39
CA ASP A 942 12.79 -2.10 47.82
C ASP A 942 13.14 -1.10 46.68
N GLY A 943 12.10 -0.43 46.15
CA GLY A 943 12.20 0.45 44.98
C GLY A 943 13.22 1.59 45.12
N GLY A 944 13.40 2.12 46.33
CA GLY A 944 14.42 3.14 46.62
C GLY A 944 15.85 2.65 46.43
N ALA A 945 16.17 1.45 46.93
CA ALA A 945 17.48 0.84 46.77
C ALA A 945 17.74 0.35 45.32
N LEU A 946 16.70 -0.06 44.61
CA LEU A 946 16.80 -0.42 43.19
C LEU A 946 17.09 0.82 42.32
N ARG A 947 16.36 1.92 42.51
CA ARG A 947 16.61 3.16 41.77
C ARG A 947 17.95 3.79 42.09
N ALA A 948 18.40 3.72 43.34
CA ALA A 948 19.75 4.17 43.71
C ALA A 948 20.85 3.40 42.95
N ARG A 949 20.67 2.08 42.74
CA ARG A 949 21.57 1.27 41.90
C ARG A 949 21.46 1.60 40.41
N ALA A 950 20.24 1.84 39.91
CA ALA A 950 20.03 2.27 38.53
C ALA A 950 20.61 3.66 38.23
N ASP A 951 20.68 4.55 39.23
CA ASP A 951 21.20 5.92 39.10
C ASP A 951 22.72 6.05 39.32
N LEU A 952 23.44 4.96 39.62
CA LEU A 952 24.89 4.97 39.85
C LEU A 952 25.66 5.68 38.72
N TRP A 953 25.20 5.55 37.49
CA TRP A 953 25.83 6.19 36.34
C TRP A 953 25.63 7.70 36.27
N LYS A 954 24.48 8.20 36.73
CA LYS A 954 24.25 9.65 36.87
C LYS A 954 25.11 10.21 37.98
N VAL A 955 25.24 9.47 39.08
CA VAL A 955 26.11 9.85 40.20
C VAL A 955 27.56 9.95 39.73
N ALA A 956 28.04 8.99 38.96
CA ALA A 956 29.39 9.02 38.36
C ALA A 956 29.59 10.24 37.44
N LEU A 957 28.62 10.57 36.58
CA LEU A 957 28.67 11.76 35.74
C LEU A 957 28.69 13.05 36.57
N LYS A 958 27.81 13.17 37.56
CA LYS A 958 27.76 14.34 38.47
C LYS A 958 29.07 14.53 39.23
N ARG A 959 29.65 13.45 39.77
CA ARG A 959 30.95 13.47 40.45
C ARG A 959 32.07 13.88 39.51
N HIS A 960 32.11 13.32 38.30
CA HIS A 960 33.10 13.66 37.28
C HIS A 960 33.06 15.14 36.91
N PHE A 961 31.88 15.68 36.61
CA PHE A 961 31.73 17.10 36.25
C PHE A 961 32.01 18.03 37.44
N ALA A 962 31.64 17.65 38.65
CA ALA A 962 31.97 18.41 39.86
C ALA A 962 33.48 18.43 40.15
N ALA A 963 34.17 17.30 39.96
CA ALA A 963 35.60 17.16 40.26
C ALA A 963 36.50 17.78 39.19
N THR A 964 36.16 17.61 37.91
CA THR A 964 37.02 18.02 36.79
C THR A 964 36.69 19.40 36.22
N ARG A 965 35.48 19.93 36.53
CA ARG A 965 34.90 21.12 35.88
C ARG A 965 34.94 21.06 34.34
N GLU A 966 34.97 19.85 33.78
CA GLU A 966 34.98 19.63 32.34
C GLU A 966 33.67 20.12 31.71
N SER A 967 33.73 20.74 30.53
CA SER A 967 32.52 21.15 29.82
C SER A 967 31.83 19.93 29.17
N TYR A 968 30.50 19.94 29.13
CA TYR A 968 29.72 18.88 28.51
C TYR A 968 30.12 18.61 27.04
N ALA A 969 30.51 19.65 26.30
CA ALA A 969 31.00 19.54 24.92
C ALA A 969 32.33 18.79 24.81
N ARG A 970 33.24 18.98 25.78
CA ARG A 970 34.53 18.28 25.80
C ARG A 970 34.35 16.80 26.16
N PHE A 971 33.46 16.49 27.10
CA PHE A 971 33.09 15.11 27.44
C PHE A 971 32.38 14.41 26.27
N ALA A 972 31.48 15.09 25.55
CA ALA A 972 30.86 14.61 24.31
C ALA A 972 31.91 14.25 23.23
N GLY A 973 32.91 15.10 23.05
CA GLY A 973 34.03 14.85 22.14
C GLY A 973 34.85 13.60 22.52
N ARG A 974 35.00 13.31 23.82
CA ARG A 974 35.67 12.10 24.31
C ARG A 974 34.84 10.84 24.09
N MET A 975 33.52 10.90 24.32
CA MET A 975 32.62 9.79 23.99
C MET A 975 32.63 9.47 22.49
N GLY A 976 32.60 10.50 21.63
CA GLY A 976 32.67 10.31 20.18
C GLY A 976 33.97 9.63 19.74
N LYS A 977 35.11 9.94 20.38
CA LYS A 977 36.39 9.26 20.14
C LYS A 977 36.41 7.82 20.66
N ALA A 978 35.59 7.49 21.65
CA ALA A 978 35.45 6.16 22.21
C ALA A 978 34.39 5.29 21.49
N GLY A 979 33.83 5.76 20.37
CA GLY A 979 32.93 5.00 19.50
C GLY A 979 31.44 5.31 19.65
N GLU A 980 31.03 6.16 20.61
CA GLU A 980 29.63 6.54 20.81
C GLU A 980 29.45 8.06 20.69
N ARG A 981 28.87 8.51 19.57
CA ARG A 981 28.61 9.95 19.34
C ARG A 981 27.35 10.37 20.07
N ARG A 982 27.47 11.37 20.95
CA ARG A 982 26.35 12.05 21.63
C ARG A 982 26.61 13.55 21.63
N ASP A 983 25.55 14.34 21.57
CA ASP A 983 25.65 15.80 21.63
C ASP A 983 25.82 16.28 23.09
N ALA A 984 26.35 17.50 23.24
CA ALA A 984 26.61 18.08 24.54
C ALA A 984 25.34 18.35 25.36
N LEU A 985 24.21 18.58 24.68
CA LEU A 985 22.93 18.90 25.31
C LEU A 985 22.33 17.63 25.94
N THR A 986 22.41 16.50 25.25
CA THR A 986 22.05 15.17 25.78
C THR A 986 22.86 14.79 27.01
N ILE A 987 24.17 15.02 27.02
CA ILE A 987 25.02 14.72 28.19
C ILE A 987 24.68 15.65 29.37
N ARG A 988 24.38 16.92 29.08
CA ARG A 988 23.90 17.86 30.09
C ARG A 988 22.55 17.42 30.67
N SER A 989 21.63 16.94 29.83
CA SER A 989 20.35 16.36 30.26
C SER A 989 20.59 15.14 31.15
N TRP A 990 21.42 14.18 30.73
CA TRP A 990 21.75 13.00 31.54
C TRP A 990 22.29 13.31 32.93
N ALA A 991 23.13 14.34 33.04
CA ALA A 991 23.73 14.73 34.31
C ALA A 991 22.76 15.46 35.25
N ASN A 992 21.71 16.12 34.72
CA ASN A 992 20.89 17.06 35.50
C ASN A 992 19.41 16.67 35.60
N ASP A 993 18.89 15.92 34.63
CA ASP A 993 17.51 15.44 34.61
C ASP A 993 17.31 14.25 35.56
N THR A 994 16.25 14.31 36.35
CA THR A 994 15.86 13.26 37.29
C THR A 994 14.94 12.21 36.67
N ARG A 995 14.33 12.49 35.51
CA ARG A 995 13.34 11.62 34.85
C ARG A 995 13.95 10.52 33.98
N SER A 996 15.16 10.73 33.46
CA SER A 996 15.83 9.79 32.55
C SER A 996 16.32 8.53 33.28
N ILE A 997 15.74 7.35 33.08
CA ILE A 997 16.17 6.12 33.78
C ILE A 997 17.55 5.63 33.31
N ALA A 998 17.76 5.59 31.99
CA ALA A 998 19.03 5.14 31.41
C ALA A 998 19.30 5.80 30.03
N PRO A 999 20.57 5.90 29.59
CA PRO A 999 20.91 6.32 28.24
C PRO A 999 20.40 5.37 27.16
N ARG A 1000 20.11 5.86 25.95
CA ARG A 1000 19.86 4.99 24.78
C ARG A 1000 21.10 4.12 24.52
N SER A 1001 20.89 2.80 24.41
CA SER A 1001 21.94 1.78 24.35
C SER A 1001 22.79 1.68 25.64
N TYR A 1002 22.17 1.85 26.82
CA TYR A 1002 22.82 1.83 28.14
C TYR A 1002 23.80 0.67 28.36
N ARG A 1003 23.54 -0.53 27.84
CA ARG A 1003 24.46 -1.68 27.93
C ARG A 1003 25.85 -1.43 27.29
N ARG A 1004 25.91 -0.57 26.26
CA ARG A 1004 27.16 -0.12 25.63
C ARG A 1004 27.69 1.18 26.24
N VAL A 1005 26.79 2.10 26.57
CA VAL A 1005 27.14 3.45 27.02
C VAL A 1005 27.61 3.47 28.47
N LEU A 1006 27.05 2.64 29.36
CA LEU A 1006 27.43 2.61 30.78
C LEU A 1006 28.89 2.20 31.02
N PRO A 1007 29.42 1.13 30.37
CA PRO A 1007 30.85 0.81 30.44
C PRO A 1007 31.73 1.97 29.96
N LEU A 1008 31.34 2.65 28.88
CA LEU A 1008 32.07 3.81 28.36
C LEU A 1008 32.03 5.00 29.33
N ILE A 1009 30.89 5.25 29.98
CA ILE A 1009 30.79 6.27 31.02
C ILE A 1009 31.70 5.91 32.19
N ALA A 1010 31.68 4.66 32.65
CA ALA A 1010 32.54 4.18 33.74
C ALA A 1010 34.03 4.34 33.39
N ASP A 1011 34.40 4.07 32.14
CA ASP A 1011 35.77 4.19 31.66
C ASP A 1011 36.22 5.65 31.53
N LEU A 1012 35.36 6.52 30.99
CA LEU A 1012 35.67 7.93 30.75
C LEU A 1012 35.62 8.78 32.01
N THR A 1013 34.78 8.41 32.98
CA THR A 1013 34.72 9.07 34.30
C THR A 1013 35.72 8.50 35.30
N ASN A 1014 36.25 7.29 35.04
CA ASN A 1014 37.12 6.54 35.94
C ASN A 1014 36.52 6.34 37.34
N ASP A 1015 35.18 6.29 37.44
CA ASP A 1015 34.46 6.11 38.70
C ASP A 1015 34.52 4.65 39.15
N THR A 1016 35.13 4.42 40.31
CA THR A 1016 35.39 3.07 40.85
C THR A 1016 34.12 2.38 41.33
N GLU A 1017 33.11 3.15 41.76
CA GLU A 1017 31.84 2.64 42.27
C GLU A 1017 30.94 2.18 41.12
N LEU A 1018 30.88 2.95 40.04
CA LEU A 1018 30.19 2.56 38.81
C LEU A 1018 30.88 1.34 38.16
N ARG A 1019 32.22 1.32 38.05
CA ARG A 1019 32.93 0.16 37.46
C ARG A 1019 32.69 -1.14 38.24
N ALA A 1020 32.70 -1.09 39.56
CA ALA A 1020 32.43 -2.25 40.41
C ALA A 1020 30.95 -2.67 40.35
N GLY A 1021 30.03 -1.71 40.20
CA GLY A 1021 28.58 -1.91 40.17
C GLY A 1021 27.94 -1.96 38.78
N LEU A 1022 28.70 -2.10 37.68
CA LEU A 1022 28.16 -2.06 36.30
C LEU A 1022 27.06 -3.11 36.07
N GLY A 1023 27.31 -4.35 36.51
CA GLY A 1023 26.34 -5.45 36.39
C GLY A 1023 25.06 -5.20 37.20
N ASP A 1024 25.21 -4.65 38.40
CA ASP A 1024 24.09 -4.34 39.29
C ASP A 1024 23.28 -3.14 38.77
N ALA A 1025 23.93 -2.14 38.19
CA ALA A 1025 23.27 -0.99 37.58
C ALA A 1025 22.45 -1.39 36.35
N VAL A 1026 23.01 -2.24 35.46
CA VAL A 1026 22.28 -2.78 34.30
C VAL A 1026 21.09 -3.61 34.75
N THR A 1027 21.28 -4.50 35.73
CA THR A 1027 20.20 -5.34 36.26
C THR A 1027 19.12 -4.51 36.96
N ALA A 1028 19.50 -3.46 37.68
CA ALA A 1028 18.56 -2.53 38.31
C ALA A 1028 17.78 -1.71 37.28
N ILE A 1029 18.43 -1.25 36.20
CA ILE A 1029 17.76 -0.57 35.08
C ILE A 1029 16.74 -1.51 34.42
N ASP A 1030 17.12 -2.75 34.14
CA ASP A 1030 16.20 -3.77 33.60
C ASP A 1030 15.03 -4.03 34.55
N GLY A 1031 15.28 -4.08 35.86
CA GLY A 1031 14.25 -4.22 36.89
C GLY A 1031 13.29 -3.03 36.98
N VAL A 1032 13.78 -1.79 36.85
CA VAL A 1032 12.93 -0.59 36.82
C VAL A 1032 12.06 -0.57 35.55
N TYR A 1033 12.61 -0.91 34.38
CA TYR A 1033 11.82 -0.99 33.15
C TYR A 1033 10.77 -2.10 33.22
N ARG A 1034 11.12 -3.27 33.78
CA ARG A 1034 10.16 -4.36 33.99
C ARG A 1034 9.04 -3.95 34.94
N ALA A 1035 9.37 -3.30 36.06
CA ALA A 1035 8.38 -2.79 37.00
C ALA A 1035 7.47 -1.72 36.38
N ARG A 1036 7.98 -0.86 35.47
CA ARG A 1036 7.15 0.09 34.71
C ARG A 1036 6.24 -0.57 33.68
N ALA A 1037 6.66 -1.68 33.09
CA ALA A 1037 5.79 -2.46 32.21
C ALA A 1037 4.67 -3.14 33.02
N GLU A 1038 5.03 -3.87 34.08
CA GLU A 1038 4.07 -4.52 34.99
C GLU A 1038 3.09 -3.51 35.60
N ALA A 1039 3.63 -2.44 36.22
CA ALA A 1039 3.29 -1.05 35.98
C ALA A 1039 1.98 -0.70 35.22
N SER A 1040 2.23 -0.35 33.98
CA SER A 1040 1.19 -0.03 33.00
C SER A 1040 0.18 -1.16 32.84
N ASP A 1041 0.61 -2.42 32.88
CA ASP A 1041 -0.28 -3.57 32.66
C ASP A 1041 -1.36 -3.68 33.74
N ALA A 1042 -1.05 -3.47 35.02
CA ALA A 1042 -2.09 -3.57 36.05
C ALA A 1042 -3.02 -2.35 36.11
N ILE A 1043 -2.52 -1.16 35.77
CA ILE A 1043 -3.39 0.03 35.59
C ILE A 1043 -4.38 -0.25 34.47
N VAL A 1044 -3.91 -0.85 33.37
CA VAL A 1044 -4.78 -1.29 32.28
C VAL A 1044 -5.77 -2.35 32.78
N ARG A 1045 -5.34 -3.40 33.48
CA ARG A 1045 -6.26 -4.43 34.03
C ARG A 1045 -7.36 -3.88 34.92
N GLU A 1046 -7.06 -2.92 35.79
CA GLU A 1046 -8.08 -2.28 36.64
C GLU A 1046 -9.04 -1.38 35.86
N ILE A 1047 -8.59 -0.78 34.75
CA ILE A 1047 -9.47 -0.07 33.80
C ILE A 1047 -10.42 -1.03 33.04
N PHE A 1048 -10.20 -2.35 33.08
CA PHE A 1048 -11.08 -3.35 32.43
C PHE A 1048 -11.83 -4.26 33.41
N SER A 1049 -11.42 -4.31 34.69
CA SER A 1049 -12.16 -5.04 35.74
C SER A 1049 -13.51 -4.38 36.05
N GLY A 1050 -13.64 -3.06 35.80
CA GLY A 1050 -14.87 -2.30 35.97
C GLY A 1050 -15.75 -2.24 34.71
N THR A 1051 -17.06 -2.34 34.90
CA THR A 1051 -18.03 -1.92 33.88
C THR A 1051 -18.08 -0.40 33.84
N PHE A 1052 -17.34 0.23 32.93
CA PHE A 1052 -17.28 1.68 32.80
C PHE A 1052 -18.27 2.21 31.76
N ASP A 1053 -18.96 3.29 32.12
CA ASP A 1053 -19.80 4.04 31.20
C ASP A 1053 -18.93 5.01 30.38
N LEU A 1054 -18.55 4.58 29.18
CA LEU A 1054 -17.74 5.37 28.23
C LEU A 1054 -18.47 6.64 27.72
N SER A 1055 -19.74 6.84 28.09
CA SER A 1055 -20.47 8.08 27.79
C SER A 1055 -20.20 9.21 28.78
N GLN A 1056 -19.52 8.93 29.90
CA GLN A 1056 -19.16 9.94 30.89
C GLN A 1056 -17.87 10.69 30.52
N PRO A 1057 -17.76 11.99 30.85
CA PRO A 1057 -16.59 12.80 30.54
C PRO A 1057 -15.36 12.42 31.39
N THR A 1058 -15.55 11.63 32.44
CA THR A 1058 -14.50 11.19 33.34
C THR A 1058 -14.71 9.76 33.78
N ILE A 1059 -13.63 9.00 33.89
CA ILE A 1059 -13.61 7.71 34.58
C ILE A 1059 -12.85 7.91 35.88
N ALA A 1060 -13.45 7.45 36.98
CA ALA A 1060 -12.78 7.39 38.28
C ALA A 1060 -12.71 5.93 38.74
N PHE A 1061 -11.56 5.52 39.24
CA PHE A 1061 -11.39 4.22 39.86
C PHE A 1061 -10.52 4.35 41.12
N GLU A 1062 -10.77 3.46 42.08
CA GLU A 1062 -9.93 3.36 43.27
C GLU A 1062 -8.85 2.30 43.03
N VAL A 1063 -7.59 2.72 43.09
CA VAL A 1063 -6.46 1.80 43.12
C VAL A 1063 -5.89 1.82 44.53
N GLU A 1064 -6.08 0.72 45.28
CA GLU A 1064 -5.57 0.54 46.64
C GLU A 1064 -5.82 1.74 47.58
N GLY A 1065 -7.04 2.27 47.57
CA GLY A 1065 -7.47 3.37 48.46
C GLY A 1065 -7.09 4.78 47.99
N ARG A 1066 -6.57 4.96 46.76
CA ARG A 1066 -6.48 6.27 46.10
C ARG A 1066 -7.40 6.33 44.89
N ARG A 1067 -8.28 7.33 44.88
CA ARG A 1067 -9.13 7.64 43.73
C ARG A 1067 -8.29 8.32 42.65
N VAL A 1068 -8.22 7.70 41.47
CA VAL A 1068 -7.60 8.27 40.28
C VAL A 1068 -8.70 8.64 39.31
N VAL A 1069 -8.65 9.87 38.77
CA VAL A 1069 -9.65 10.37 37.82
C VAL A 1069 -8.98 10.69 36.49
N TYR A 1070 -9.50 10.07 35.43
CA TYR A 1070 -9.14 10.34 34.06
C TYR A 1070 -10.25 11.14 33.38
N ALA A 1071 -9.88 12.19 32.66
CA ALA A 1071 -10.75 12.81 31.69
C ALA A 1071 -10.75 11.98 30.41
N LEU A 1072 -11.93 11.63 29.93
CA LEU A 1072 -12.12 11.06 28.61
C LEU A 1072 -12.25 12.19 27.61
N ALA A 1073 -11.46 12.14 26.54
CA ALA A 1073 -11.49 13.15 25.49
C ALA A 1073 -11.29 12.49 24.14
N ARG A 1074 -12.13 12.82 23.16
CA ARG A 1074 -11.97 12.30 21.80
C ARG A 1074 -11.09 13.23 21.00
N VAL A 1075 -10.06 12.69 20.35
CA VAL A 1075 -9.16 13.46 19.50
C VAL A 1075 -9.96 14.03 18.32
N GLU A 1076 -9.93 15.35 18.15
CA GLU A 1076 -10.53 16.03 17.00
C GLU A 1076 -9.45 16.33 15.96
N ARG A 1077 -8.33 16.92 16.38
CA ARG A 1077 -7.28 17.38 15.45
C ARG A 1077 -5.90 17.49 16.08
N LEU A 1078 -4.87 17.32 15.25
CA LEU A 1078 -3.47 17.50 15.64
C LEU A 1078 -2.90 18.82 15.08
N GLY A 1079 -2.28 19.62 15.93
CA GLY A 1079 -1.71 20.94 15.62
C GLY A 1079 -0.20 20.97 15.38
N GLY A 1080 0.42 19.85 14.97
CA GLY A 1080 1.88 19.72 14.77
C GLY A 1080 2.73 19.74 16.05
N ILE A 1081 4.04 19.55 15.89
CA ILE A 1081 5.03 19.51 17.00
C ILE A 1081 5.64 20.90 17.19
N GLN A 1082 5.77 21.33 18.44
CA GLN A 1082 6.33 22.62 18.84
C GLN A 1082 7.11 22.52 20.15
N GLU A 1083 8.00 23.48 20.43
CA GLU A 1083 8.70 23.58 21.72
C GLU A 1083 7.89 24.40 22.71
N VAL A 1084 7.58 23.81 23.87
CA VAL A 1084 6.75 24.41 24.93
C VAL A 1084 7.40 24.23 26.31
N PRO A 1085 7.01 25.04 27.31
CA PRO A 1085 7.41 24.81 28.69
C PRO A 1085 7.03 23.40 29.17
N SER A 1086 7.97 22.71 29.83
CA SER A 1086 7.81 21.29 30.23
C SER A 1086 6.66 21.04 31.20
N GLU A 1087 6.19 22.09 31.90
CA GLU A 1087 5.05 22.07 32.84
C GLU A 1087 3.67 22.01 32.18
N LEU A 1088 3.58 22.37 30.89
CA LEU A 1088 2.32 22.34 30.14
C LEU A 1088 2.09 20.97 29.46
N VAL A 1089 3.11 20.10 29.44
CA VAL A 1089 3.08 18.81 28.76
C VAL A 1089 2.34 17.77 29.61
N GLY A 1090 1.43 17.02 29.00
CA GLY A 1090 0.69 15.92 29.63
C GLY A 1090 -0.63 16.33 30.31
N ARG A 1091 -0.98 17.62 30.31
CA ARG A 1091 -2.21 18.14 30.91
C ARG A 1091 -3.28 18.45 29.85
N ARG A 1092 -4.55 18.27 30.22
CA ARG A 1092 -5.70 18.78 29.47
C ARG A 1092 -5.95 20.23 29.88
N LEU A 1093 -5.99 21.13 28.91
CA LEU A 1093 -6.13 22.58 29.05
C LEU A 1093 -7.35 23.07 28.25
N HIS A 1094 -7.81 24.29 28.53
CA HIS A 1094 -8.92 24.91 27.82
C HIS A 1094 -8.55 26.31 27.30
N LEU A 1095 -8.98 26.64 26.08
CA LEU A 1095 -8.60 27.87 25.38
C LEU A 1095 -9.13 29.12 26.10
N ALA A 1096 -10.33 29.04 26.70
CA ALA A 1096 -10.90 30.11 27.51
C ALA A 1096 -10.07 30.42 28.76
N ASP A 1097 -9.35 29.43 29.33
CA ASP A 1097 -8.55 29.61 30.54
C ASP A 1097 -7.25 30.37 30.23
N LEU A 1098 -6.71 30.20 29.02
CA LEU A 1098 -5.51 30.92 28.57
C LEU A 1098 -5.77 32.43 28.41
N ALA A 1099 -6.96 32.83 27.96
CA ALA A 1099 -7.32 34.23 27.79
C ALA A 1099 -7.34 35.02 29.11
N THR A 1100 -7.53 34.34 30.25
CA THR A 1100 -7.53 34.99 31.58
C THR A 1100 -6.13 35.27 32.14
N HIS A 1101 -5.09 34.62 31.61
CA HIS A 1101 -3.72 34.75 32.12
C HIS A 1101 -2.95 35.97 31.57
N ASP A 1102 -3.38 36.54 30.43
CA ASP A 1102 -2.82 37.80 29.91
C ASP A 1102 -3.10 39.01 30.82
N GLY A 1103 -4.12 38.92 31.69
CA GLY A 1103 -4.44 39.98 32.65
C GLY A 1103 -3.51 40.05 33.88
N ALA A 1104 -2.67 39.04 34.11
CA ALA A 1104 -1.79 38.98 35.28
C ALA A 1104 -0.31 39.30 34.97
N VAL A 1105 0.04 39.45 33.68
CA VAL A 1105 1.41 39.74 33.21
C VAL A 1105 1.52 41.11 32.52
N ALA A 1106 0.42 41.85 32.40
CA ALA A 1106 0.41 43.26 31.98
C ALA A 1106 0.69 44.23 33.14
#